data_AF-A0A5E4QJS2-F1
#
_entry.id   AF-A0A5E4QJS2-F1
#
_cell.length_a   1.000
_cell.length_b   1.000
_cell.length_c   1.000
_cell.angle_alpha   90.00
_cell.angle_beta   90.00
_cell.angle_gamma   90.00
#
_symmetry.space_group_name_H-M   'P 1'
#
loop_
_entity.id
_entity.type
_entity.pdbx_description
1 polymer ?
#
loop_
_entity_poly.entity_id
_entity_poly.type
_entity_poly.pdbx_seq_one_letter_code
_entity_poly.pdbx_strand_id
1 'polypeptide(L)'
;MCHQGVCGVCIVMVRAYRQTSGTIETFSVNSCLVLALSCNGWEITTIEGVGNRKDGYSDVQKRIAALNGTQCGYCTPGWVMQMHSLLHKNLTMSELEDSFGSNTCRCTGYRPILDTIKSFASDANKDLCSKVKDIEDLKICPKSNRKCSIDSNSSDWCLLNYECVTSNEIICINYKTEVFFKVYTVDQILQVIRENGSNFMLVDGNTAKGVIKNFQYPKILIDISDVTSLKQYTFEQNFVVGANTSIQDCITIFSNEAKTREQFQYFEQFIGSLAGNMMIKHNDPTYQSDIFLLFEAVGATVTVCNSNGNSKVLSLPAFLQYDMKNSLILNFKLPPQGKNHIFKSYKIISRNQNALAIVNAAFYIKINPNTSVFEETSIVYGNISGSFIHANKTEKYITGKNVFNTETLQSAIKILDQEIDPAEEPVEATPKIRKKLAIGLFYKFILSICPQELLSSRYSSGGTLISRPLSSGKQYYQTDKDLYPLNQPVQKLEAVIQSSGEAQYVNDIPMMYNQVFAAFVLSKVCKGKVDLIDIDDIVDHSGFIAFFTPKDIPGVNSFTYPSIYLQTEDEEIMASDNIKFYGQPVAIVVANSEQLAAELARKVKVTYKSEDSKPVLTIDEAKEDKDRYMAGGDDATIKPKGKGTDGKTVIKGKYEIEAQYHYYMEPLSCVVIPVDTGLEVYSTTQWMDLVQIGVARCLKIKESDVHVMVRRIGGGFGGKISRNNQVATACALVASKLDRPCRYLLTRMAKYSI
;
A
#
# COMPACT_ATOMS: atom_id res chain seq x y z
N MET A 1 3.77 1.48 -9.90
CA MET A 1 3.99 0.26 -9.09
C MET A 1 2.70 -0.22 -8.41
N CYS A 2 2.34 0.27 -7.21
CA CYS A 2 1.09 -0.14 -6.53
C CYS A 2 -0.06 0.88 -6.69
N HIS A 3 0.25 2.18 -6.76
CA HIS A 3 -0.74 3.28 -6.85
C HIS A 3 -1.68 3.38 -5.62
N GLN A 4 -1.26 2.80 -4.49
CA GLN A 4 -2.02 2.65 -3.25
C GLN A 4 -1.24 3.12 -2.00
N GLY A 5 -0.04 3.71 -2.16
CA GLY A 5 0.82 4.17 -1.04
C GLY A 5 1.50 3.07 -0.20
N VAL A 6 1.22 1.79 -0.44
CA VAL A 6 1.66 0.68 0.43
C VAL A 6 3.09 0.16 0.21
N CYS A 7 3.83 0.69 -0.77
CA CYS A 7 5.14 0.15 -1.18
C CYS A 7 6.35 1.10 -1.02
N GLY A 8 6.11 2.40 -0.83
CA GLY A 8 7.14 3.43 -0.65
C GLY A 8 8.04 3.73 -1.86
N VAL A 9 7.91 3.01 -2.99
CA VAL A 9 8.75 3.22 -4.20
C VAL A 9 8.65 4.64 -4.74
N CYS A 10 7.49 5.27 -4.62
CA CYS A 10 7.19 6.61 -5.13
C CYS A 10 7.29 7.69 -4.03
N ILE A 11 8.10 7.49 -3.00
CA ILE A 11 8.30 8.52 -1.97
C ILE A 11 9.14 9.66 -2.55
N VAL A 12 8.66 10.89 -2.35
CA VAL A 12 9.39 12.14 -2.62
C VAL A 12 9.44 12.97 -1.34
N MET A 13 10.43 13.86 -1.24
CA MET A 13 10.53 14.82 -0.15
C MET A 13 9.76 16.09 -0.52
N VAL A 14 9.08 16.67 0.45
CA VAL A 14 8.28 17.89 0.34
C VAL A 14 8.72 18.84 1.44
N ARG A 15 8.92 20.11 1.09
CA ARG A 15 9.03 21.22 2.03
C ARG A 15 7.88 22.19 1.73
N ALA A 16 7.02 22.42 2.72
CA ALA A 16 5.81 23.21 2.55
C ALA A 16 5.32 23.78 3.89
N TYR A 17 4.49 24.82 3.84
CA TYR A 17 3.83 25.38 5.01
C TYR A 17 2.84 24.38 5.63
N ARG A 18 2.92 24.20 6.95
CA ARG A 18 2.02 23.37 7.75
C ARG A 18 1.06 24.25 8.53
N GLN A 19 -0.22 24.15 8.21
CA GLN A 19 -1.29 24.93 8.86
C GLN A 19 -1.45 24.57 10.35
N THR A 20 -0.96 23.40 10.76
CA THR A 20 -1.01 22.87 12.14
C THR A 20 0.08 23.44 13.04
N SER A 21 1.32 23.57 12.56
CA SER A 21 2.43 24.17 13.32
C SER A 21 2.64 25.66 13.03
N GLY A 22 2.07 26.17 11.94
CA GLY A 22 2.26 27.56 11.49
C GLY A 22 3.63 27.81 10.87
N THR A 23 4.35 26.76 10.47
CA THR A 23 5.74 26.85 9.98
C THR A 23 5.98 26.03 8.72
N ILE A 24 7.10 26.27 8.05
CA ILE A 24 7.53 25.45 6.89
C ILE A 24 8.25 24.21 7.40
N GLU A 25 7.75 23.03 7.05
CA GLU A 25 8.32 21.75 7.47
C GLU A 25 8.75 20.89 6.28
N THR A 26 9.77 20.06 6.51
CA THR A 26 10.18 19.00 5.59
C THR A 26 9.57 17.66 5.99
N PHE A 27 8.89 17.01 5.05
CA PHE A 27 8.24 15.71 5.23
C PHE A 27 8.31 14.90 3.92
N SER A 28 7.76 13.69 3.93
CA SER A 28 7.67 12.83 2.75
C SER A 28 6.23 12.50 2.39
N VAL A 29 5.99 12.28 1.09
CA VAL A 29 4.68 11.86 0.56
C VAL A 29 4.83 10.74 -0.46
N ASN A 30 3.81 9.88 -0.57
CA ASN A 30 3.70 8.91 -1.65
C ASN A 30 3.12 9.61 -2.89
N SER A 31 3.95 10.00 -3.86
CA SER A 31 3.53 10.81 -5.02
C SER A 31 2.43 10.15 -5.88
N CYS A 32 2.29 8.82 -5.85
CA CYS A 32 1.21 8.12 -6.56
C CYS A 32 -0.22 8.39 -6.01
N LEU A 33 -0.33 9.04 -4.84
CA LEU A 33 -1.58 9.44 -4.21
C LEU A 33 -1.81 10.95 -4.21
N VAL A 34 -0.77 11.78 -4.29
CA VAL A 34 -0.90 13.24 -4.24
C VAL A 34 -1.30 13.79 -5.62
N LEU A 35 -2.27 14.71 -5.66
CA LEU A 35 -2.63 15.43 -6.89
C LEU A 35 -1.65 16.56 -7.14
N ALA A 36 -1.14 16.70 -8.37
CA ALA A 36 -0.22 17.78 -8.72
C ALA A 36 -0.78 19.18 -8.45
N LEU A 37 -2.10 19.36 -8.60
CA LEU A 37 -2.78 20.64 -8.34
C LEU A 37 -2.91 20.97 -6.83
N SER A 38 -2.85 19.98 -5.94
CA SER A 38 -2.80 20.21 -4.49
C SER A 38 -1.42 20.69 -4.02
N CYS A 39 -0.37 20.49 -4.82
CA CYS A 39 1.01 20.88 -4.50
C CYS A 39 1.32 22.38 -4.69
N ASN A 40 0.30 23.24 -4.80
CA ASN A 40 0.52 24.69 -4.90
C ASN A 40 1.27 25.21 -3.66
N GLY A 41 2.39 25.90 -3.86
CA GLY A 41 3.25 26.37 -2.77
C GLY A 41 4.10 25.27 -2.10
N TRP A 42 4.25 24.10 -2.72
CA TRP A 42 5.13 23.02 -2.23
C TRP A 42 6.46 23.01 -2.98
N GLU A 43 7.56 22.96 -2.25
CA GLU A 43 8.88 22.64 -2.76
C GLU A 43 9.06 21.11 -2.76
N ILE A 44 9.18 20.49 -3.93
CA ILE A 44 9.25 19.03 -4.07
C ILE A 44 10.64 18.63 -4.55
N THR A 45 11.30 17.73 -3.81
CA THR A 45 12.59 17.14 -4.19
C THR A 45 12.41 15.65 -4.53
N THR A 46 12.93 15.23 -5.68
CA THR A 46 12.98 13.84 -6.14
C THR A 46 14.39 13.25 -5.95
N ILE A 47 14.60 12.00 -6.37
CA ILE A 47 15.85 11.27 -6.16
C ILE A 47 17.04 11.87 -6.90
N GLU A 48 16.78 12.47 -8.06
CA GLU A 48 17.77 13.16 -8.90
C GLU A 48 18.22 14.48 -8.26
N GLY A 49 17.33 15.13 -7.49
CA GLY A 49 17.54 16.41 -6.84
C GLY A 49 18.33 16.34 -5.52
N VAL A 50 18.42 15.16 -4.90
CA VAL A 50 19.28 14.97 -3.70
C VAL A 50 20.72 14.54 -4.04
N GLY A 51 21.01 14.23 -5.30
CA GLY A 51 22.35 13.89 -5.79
C GLY A 51 22.33 12.98 -7.01
N ASN A 52 23.34 13.11 -7.87
CA ASN A 52 23.47 12.38 -9.13
C ASN A 52 24.94 12.40 -9.63
N ARG A 53 25.23 11.72 -10.74
CA ARG A 53 26.59 11.66 -11.32
C ARG A 53 27.22 13.00 -11.71
N LYS A 54 26.41 14.00 -12.07
CA LYS A 54 26.89 15.31 -12.54
C LYS A 54 27.20 16.22 -11.36
N ASP A 55 26.27 16.31 -10.42
CA ASP A 55 26.34 17.28 -9.31
C ASP A 55 26.96 16.67 -8.03
N GLY A 56 27.15 15.35 -8.00
CA GLY A 56 27.67 14.56 -6.88
C GLY A 56 26.56 13.77 -6.18
N TYR A 57 26.91 12.56 -5.71
CA TYR A 57 25.96 11.71 -4.98
C TYR A 57 25.82 12.16 -3.51
N SER A 58 24.61 12.07 -2.97
CA SER A 58 24.32 12.31 -1.57
C SER A 58 24.93 11.24 -0.66
N ASP A 59 25.12 11.53 0.64
CA ASP A 59 25.71 10.53 1.55
C ASP A 59 24.80 9.35 1.83
N VAL A 60 23.47 9.56 1.85
CA VAL A 60 22.48 8.48 1.83
C VAL A 60 22.65 7.61 0.57
N GLN A 61 22.85 8.21 -0.60
CA GLN A 61 23.05 7.49 -1.87
C GLN A 61 24.36 6.69 -1.90
N LYS A 62 25.46 7.28 -1.42
CA LYS A 62 26.78 6.62 -1.27
C LYS A 62 26.68 5.46 -0.29
N ARG A 63 26.09 5.70 0.89
CA ARG A 63 26.08 4.77 2.01
C ARG A 63 25.15 3.59 1.78
N ILE A 64 23.97 3.78 1.17
CA ILE A 64 23.08 2.67 0.78
C ILE A 64 23.73 1.78 -0.28
N ALA A 65 24.51 2.35 -1.19
CA ALA A 65 25.28 1.59 -2.16
C ALA A 65 26.43 0.82 -1.49
N ALA A 66 27.22 1.46 -0.63
CA ALA A 66 28.38 0.88 0.05
C ALA A 66 28.02 -0.25 1.05
N LEU A 67 26.87 -0.14 1.74
CA LEU A 67 26.38 -1.17 2.67
C LEU A 67 25.56 -2.28 1.99
N ASN A 68 25.58 -2.34 0.64
CA ASN A 68 24.87 -3.29 -0.20
C ASN A 68 23.33 -3.26 -0.03
N GLY A 69 22.78 -2.09 0.34
CA GLY A 69 21.35 -1.82 0.51
C GLY A 69 20.50 -1.89 -0.77
N THR A 70 21.10 -2.20 -1.92
CA THR A 70 20.42 -2.29 -3.22
C THR A 70 20.82 -3.55 -3.98
N GLN A 71 19.83 -4.20 -4.62
CA GLN A 71 20.01 -5.35 -5.51
C GLN A 71 19.35 -5.10 -6.86
N CYS A 72 18.02 -5.28 -6.97
CA CYS A 72 17.29 -4.95 -8.19
C CYS A 72 17.16 -3.44 -8.42
N GLY A 73 17.37 -2.61 -7.39
CA GLY A 73 17.38 -1.15 -7.44
C GLY A 73 16.03 -0.45 -7.44
N TYR A 74 14.96 -1.10 -7.92
CA TYR A 74 13.68 -0.44 -8.19
C TYR A 74 13.01 0.22 -6.96
N CYS A 75 13.27 -0.25 -5.75
CA CYS A 75 12.77 0.40 -4.53
C CYS A 75 13.72 1.42 -3.91
N THR A 76 15.01 1.40 -4.30
CA THR A 76 16.09 2.13 -3.65
C THR A 76 15.85 3.66 -3.60
N PRO A 77 15.33 4.32 -4.65
CA PRO A 77 14.95 5.74 -4.58
C PRO A 77 14.03 6.08 -3.41
N GLY A 78 12.96 5.30 -3.20
CA GLY A 78 12.01 5.53 -2.12
C GLY A 78 12.60 5.38 -0.71
N TRP A 79 13.62 4.52 -0.52
CA TRP A 79 14.36 4.43 0.74
C TRP A 79 15.28 5.63 0.95
N VAL A 80 15.96 6.09 -0.10
CA VAL A 80 16.83 7.28 -0.05
C VAL A 80 16.00 8.53 0.25
N MET A 81 14.88 8.73 -0.44
CA MET A 81 14.01 9.90 -0.23
C MET A 81 13.35 9.91 1.15
N GLN A 82 12.93 8.76 1.67
CA GLN A 82 12.41 8.66 3.04
C GLN A 82 13.48 8.97 4.08
N MET A 83 14.74 8.57 3.87
CA MET A 83 15.83 8.92 4.80
C MET A 83 16.13 10.43 4.75
N HIS A 84 16.19 11.03 3.55
CA HIS A 84 16.42 12.47 3.39
C HIS A 84 15.37 13.33 4.10
N SER A 85 14.08 12.96 4.03
CA SER A 85 13.02 13.69 4.74
C SER A 85 13.11 13.60 6.28
N LEU A 86 14.02 12.79 6.82
CA LEU A 86 14.21 12.56 8.25
C LEU A 86 15.57 13.05 8.79
N LEU A 87 16.55 13.38 7.93
CA LEU A 87 17.92 13.76 8.35
C LEU A 87 17.94 14.93 9.36
N HIS A 88 17.03 15.89 9.22
CA HIS A 88 16.93 17.06 10.09
C HIS A 88 16.33 16.76 11.48
N LYS A 89 15.78 15.56 11.71
CA LYS A 89 15.00 15.23 12.93
C LYS A 89 15.82 14.60 14.07
N ASN A 90 17.10 14.28 13.85
CA ASN A 90 18.03 13.72 14.85
C ASN A 90 17.49 12.47 15.60
N LEU A 91 16.77 11.61 14.87
CA LEU A 91 16.05 10.45 15.42
C LEU A 91 17.00 9.33 15.88
N THR A 92 16.56 8.57 16.87
CA THR A 92 17.23 7.34 17.33
C THR A 92 17.09 6.19 16.31
N MET A 93 17.88 5.13 16.47
CA MET A 93 17.82 3.94 15.64
C MET A 93 16.43 3.29 15.66
N SER A 94 15.71 3.34 16.78
CA SER A 94 14.36 2.76 16.88
C SER A 94 13.33 3.60 16.12
N GLU A 95 13.30 4.91 16.36
CA GLU A 95 12.41 5.84 15.64
C GLU A 95 12.67 5.82 14.14
N LEU A 96 13.93 5.68 13.74
CA LEU A 96 14.29 5.47 12.34
C LEU A 96 13.80 4.12 11.81
N GLU A 97 13.87 2.99 12.51
CA GLU A 97 13.28 1.74 12.00
C GLU A 97 11.76 1.85 11.79
N ASP A 98 11.05 2.47 12.73
CA ASP A 98 9.60 2.65 12.66
C ASP A 98 9.17 3.63 11.55
N SER A 99 10.04 4.57 11.17
CA SER A 99 9.76 5.58 10.14
C SER A 99 9.71 5.05 8.71
N PHE A 100 9.98 3.76 8.45
CA PHE A 100 9.96 3.16 7.09
C PHE A 100 8.85 2.12 6.90
N GLY A 101 7.81 2.10 7.74
CA GLY A 101 6.68 1.15 7.62
C GLY A 101 5.91 1.19 6.29
N SER A 102 6.08 2.24 5.47
CA SER A 102 5.52 2.32 4.11
C SER A 102 6.45 1.75 3.02
N ASN A 103 7.73 1.54 3.30
CA ASN A 103 8.75 1.10 2.34
C ASN A 103 8.84 -0.43 2.29
N THR A 104 8.78 -1.01 1.09
CA THR A 104 8.90 -2.46 0.89
C THR A 104 10.12 -2.80 0.04
N CYS A 105 10.82 -3.89 0.37
CA CYS A 105 11.86 -4.47 -0.49
C CYS A 105 11.66 -5.98 -0.61
N ARG A 106 11.68 -6.52 -1.83
CA ARG A 106 11.58 -7.97 -2.09
C ARG A 106 12.93 -8.68 -2.19
N CYS A 107 14.04 -7.94 -2.31
CA CYS A 107 15.36 -8.48 -2.63
C CYS A 107 16.33 -8.57 -1.45
N THR A 108 16.46 -7.51 -0.65
CA THR A 108 17.60 -7.36 0.29
C THR A 108 17.43 -8.07 1.62
N GLY A 109 16.22 -8.58 1.93
CA GLY A 109 15.89 -9.05 3.29
C GLY A 109 15.90 -7.94 4.35
N TYR A 110 15.82 -6.67 3.93
CA TYR A 110 15.86 -5.44 4.74
C TYR A 110 17.16 -5.16 5.50
N ARG A 111 17.85 -6.17 6.08
CA ARG A 111 19.10 -5.99 6.87
C ARG A 111 20.01 -5.00 6.14
N PRO A 112 20.44 -5.29 4.88
CA PRO A 112 20.60 -4.34 3.80
C PRO A 112 20.66 -2.84 4.15
N ILE A 113 19.45 -2.31 4.20
CA ILE A 113 19.11 -0.89 4.26
C ILE A 113 18.99 -0.44 5.73
N LEU A 114 18.63 -1.33 6.66
CA LEU A 114 18.53 -1.00 8.08
C LEU A 114 19.87 -0.56 8.69
N ASP A 115 21.00 -1.18 8.34
CA ASP A 115 22.33 -0.66 8.72
C ASP A 115 22.59 0.73 8.11
N THR A 116 22.10 0.98 6.89
CA THR A 116 22.26 2.29 6.24
C THR A 116 21.48 3.35 7.02
N ILE A 117 20.20 3.09 7.27
CA ILE A 117 19.31 3.98 8.03
C ILE A 117 19.90 4.25 9.42
N LYS A 118 20.24 3.20 10.17
CA LYS A 118 20.79 3.30 11.53
C LYS A 118 22.10 4.05 11.64
N SER A 119 22.91 4.09 10.58
CA SER A 119 24.16 4.86 10.57
C SER A 119 23.94 6.39 10.54
N PHE A 120 22.71 6.85 10.32
CA PHE A 120 22.30 8.26 10.44
C PHE A 120 21.53 8.55 11.75
N ALA A 121 21.43 7.58 12.66
CA ALA A 121 20.78 7.76 13.96
C ALA A 121 21.63 8.59 14.93
N SER A 122 20.98 9.28 15.86
CA SER A 122 21.65 10.01 16.96
C SER A 122 22.40 9.10 17.94
N ASP A 123 21.96 7.84 18.08
CA ASP A 123 22.58 6.77 18.87
C ASP A 123 23.30 5.70 18.01
N ALA A 124 23.68 6.04 16.78
CA ALA A 124 24.32 5.12 15.84
C ALA A 124 25.61 4.47 16.39
N ASN A 125 25.77 3.16 16.13
CA ASN A 125 26.98 2.45 16.50
C ASN A 125 28.19 2.93 15.66
N LYS A 126 29.27 3.36 16.34
CA LYS A 126 30.52 3.83 15.72
C LYS A 126 31.15 2.83 14.75
N ASP A 127 31.11 1.53 15.07
CA ASP A 127 31.61 0.47 14.20
C ASP A 127 30.86 0.45 12.87
N LEU A 128 29.53 0.61 12.93
CA LEU A 128 28.65 0.67 11.77
C LEU A 128 28.95 1.91 10.91
N CYS A 129 29.08 3.09 11.51
CA CYS A 129 29.44 4.31 10.78
C CYS A 129 30.80 4.15 10.09
N SER A 130 31.80 3.61 10.79
CA SER A 130 33.16 3.44 10.26
C SER A 130 33.28 2.50 9.04
N LYS A 131 32.26 1.67 8.75
CA LYS A 131 32.21 0.83 7.53
C LYS A 131 32.20 1.65 6.25
N VAL A 132 31.70 2.90 6.30
CA VAL A 132 31.65 3.82 5.16
C VAL A 132 32.22 5.15 5.61
N LYS A 133 33.52 5.35 5.37
CA LYS A 133 34.20 6.61 5.67
C LYS A 133 33.62 7.73 4.82
N ASP A 134 33.18 8.79 5.49
CA ASP A 134 32.82 10.05 4.86
C ASP A 134 34.06 10.84 4.42
N ILE A 135 33.88 11.85 3.57
CA ILE A 135 34.93 12.83 3.26
C ILE A 135 35.26 13.67 4.50
N GLU A 136 34.26 13.96 5.34
CA GLU A 136 34.45 14.66 6.62
C GLU A 136 35.07 13.77 7.73
N ASP A 137 35.13 12.45 7.53
CA ASP A 137 35.91 11.52 8.36
C ASP A 137 37.39 11.47 7.95
N LEU A 138 37.75 12.03 6.78
CA LEU A 138 39.15 12.16 6.37
C LEU A 138 39.80 13.30 7.17
N LYS A 139 41.09 13.14 7.51
CA LYS A 139 41.81 14.13 8.31
C LYS A 139 41.74 15.52 7.67
N ILE A 140 41.36 16.49 8.50
CA ILE A 140 41.38 17.94 8.24
C ILE A 140 42.58 18.32 7.37
N CYS A 141 42.33 19.13 6.33
CA CYS A 141 43.37 19.56 5.39
C CYS A 141 44.58 20.16 6.13
N PRO A 142 45.78 19.54 6.06
CA PRO A 142 46.93 19.94 6.87
C PRO A 142 47.51 21.31 6.51
N LYS A 143 47.03 21.96 5.43
CA LYS A 143 47.39 23.33 5.04
C LYS A 143 46.45 24.41 5.57
N SER A 144 45.16 24.11 5.77
CA SER A 144 44.15 25.13 6.13
C SER A 144 43.62 25.00 7.55
N ASN A 145 43.72 23.81 8.15
CA ASN A 145 43.13 23.45 9.44
C ASN A 145 41.62 23.71 9.55
N ARG A 146 40.94 23.95 8.42
CA ARG A 146 39.48 24.05 8.30
C ARG A 146 38.93 22.67 7.96
N LYS A 147 37.78 22.32 8.53
CA LYS A 147 36.92 21.29 7.93
C LYS A 147 36.60 21.72 6.49
N CYS A 148 36.33 20.76 5.61
CA CYS A 148 35.67 21.10 4.35
C CYS A 148 34.29 21.70 4.68
N SER A 149 33.73 22.49 3.76
CA SER A 149 32.56 23.32 4.07
C SER A 149 31.37 22.44 4.48
N ILE A 150 31.04 22.41 5.78
CA ILE A 150 29.81 21.79 6.29
C ILE A 150 28.59 22.60 5.83
N ASP A 151 28.78 23.87 5.48
CA ASP A 151 27.77 24.68 4.82
C ASP A 151 27.63 24.26 3.35
N SER A 152 27.00 23.11 3.12
CA SER A 152 25.96 23.08 2.09
C SER A 152 24.72 23.70 2.74
N ASN A 153 24.56 25.01 2.55
CA ASN A 153 23.35 25.72 2.92
C ASN A 153 22.20 25.25 1.99
N SER A 154 21.66 24.07 2.27
CA SER A 154 20.46 23.53 1.60
C SER A 154 19.22 24.37 1.91
N SER A 155 19.33 25.28 2.88
CA SER A 155 18.39 26.39 3.15
C SER A 155 18.36 27.49 2.08
N ASP A 156 19.43 27.69 1.30
CA ASP A 156 19.54 28.84 0.38
C ASP A 156 18.86 28.62 -0.98
N TRP A 157 18.32 27.41 -1.24
CA TRP A 157 17.65 27.04 -2.48
C TRP A 157 16.12 27.01 -2.36
N CYS A 158 15.56 27.81 -1.45
CA CYS A 158 14.13 28.03 -1.37
C CYS A 158 13.62 28.79 -2.61
N LEU A 159 13.30 28.05 -3.69
CA LEU A 159 12.78 28.59 -4.95
C LEU A 159 11.42 29.29 -4.80
N LEU A 160 10.71 29.03 -3.70
CA LEU A 160 9.45 29.65 -3.36
C LEU A 160 9.69 30.84 -2.42
N ASN A 161 9.36 32.05 -2.85
CA ASN A 161 9.19 33.15 -1.91
C ASN A 161 7.87 32.99 -1.16
N TYR A 162 7.91 32.40 0.03
CA TYR A 162 6.73 32.21 0.89
C TYR A 162 6.12 33.53 1.39
N GLU A 163 6.77 34.69 1.19
CA GLU A 163 6.16 36.01 1.41
C GLU A 163 5.09 36.37 0.35
N CYS A 164 5.02 35.61 -0.75
CA CYS A 164 4.12 35.83 -1.87
C CYS A 164 3.22 34.62 -2.15
N VAL A 165 2.08 34.51 -1.46
CA VAL A 165 0.72 34.22 -1.99
C VAL A 165 -0.23 34.23 -0.79
N THR A 166 -0.96 35.32 -0.61
CA THR A 166 -2.03 35.48 0.40
C THR A 166 -3.37 35.83 -0.23
N SER A 167 -3.55 35.53 -1.52
CA SER A 167 -4.91 35.49 -2.10
C SER A 167 -5.61 34.25 -1.58
N ASN A 168 -6.58 34.46 -0.69
CA ASN A 168 -7.53 33.44 -0.26
C ASN A 168 -8.68 33.27 -1.27
N GLU A 169 -8.53 33.70 -2.54
CA GLU A 169 -9.55 33.53 -3.58
C GLU A 169 -9.62 32.08 -4.07
N ILE A 170 -10.81 31.64 -4.46
CA ILE A 170 -11.00 30.28 -4.99
C ILE A 170 -10.23 30.14 -6.32
N ILE A 171 -9.29 29.19 -6.38
CA ILE A 171 -8.65 28.82 -7.65
C ILE A 171 -9.54 27.78 -8.33
N CYS A 172 -10.05 28.07 -9.52
CA CYS A 172 -10.85 27.17 -10.34
C CYS A 172 -10.10 26.80 -11.62
N ILE A 173 -9.88 25.51 -11.85
CA ILE A 173 -9.22 24.96 -13.04
C ILE A 173 -10.22 24.05 -13.76
N ASN A 174 -10.65 24.49 -14.94
CA ASN A 174 -11.55 23.74 -15.81
C ASN A 174 -10.74 22.90 -16.80
N TYR A 175 -11.00 21.60 -16.85
CA TYR A 175 -10.37 20.66 -17.77
C TYR A 175 -11.44 19.82 -18.49
N LYS A 176 -11.86 20.28 -19.69
CA LYS A 176 -12.94 19.68 -20.49
C LYS A 176 -14.27 19.51 -19.73
N THR A 177 -14.49 18.36 -19.08
CA THR A 177 -15.72 18.04 -18.33
C THR A 177 -15.49 17.93 -16.83
N GLU A 178 -14.25 18.11 -16.40
CA GLU A 178 -13.75 17.95 -15.04
C GLU A 178 -13.32 19.32 -14.51
N VAL A 179 -13.56 19.57 -13.22
CA VAL A 179 -13.28 20.86 -12.57
C VAL A 179 -12.56 20.60 -11.25
N PHE A 180 -11.46 21.33 -11.05
CA PHE A 180 -10.71 21.33 -9.80
C PHE A 180 -10.84 22.71 -9.14
N PHE A 181 -11.31 22.72 -7.90
CA PHE A 181 -11.34 23.90 -7.04
C PHE A 181 -10.29 23.76 -5.94
N LYS A 182 -9.55 24.82 -5.63
CA LYS A 182 -8.78 24.95 -4.39
C LYS A 182 -9.37 26.07 -3.55
N VAL A 183 -9.62 25.79 -2.28
CA VAL A 183 -10.36 26.66 -1.36
C VAL A 183 -9.61 26.84 -0.04
N TYR A 184 -9.85 27.99 0.60
CA TYR A 184 -9.09 28.47 1.77
C TYR A 184 -9.96 28.66 3.02
N THR A 185 -11.30 28.70 2.86
CA THR A 185 -12.25 28.82 3.96
C THR A 185 -13.38 27.79 3.87
N VAL A 186 -14.06 27.53 5.00
CA VAL A 186 -15.25 26.68 5.04
C VAL A 186 -16.37 27.26 4.18
N ASP A 187 -16.58 28.59 4.21
CA ASP A 187 -17.62 29.24 3.42
C ASP A 187 -17.45 29.03 1.91
N GLN A 188 -16.20 28.97 1.44
CA GLN A 188 -15.88 28.64 0.05
C GLN A 188 -16.17 27.17 -0.29
N ILE A 189 -15.89 26.22 0.61
CA ILE A 189 -16.35 24.83 0.43
C ILE A 189 -17.86 24.81 0.25
N LEU A 190 -18.61 25.45 1.15
CA LEU A 190 -20.06 25.46 1.11
C LEU A 190 -20.60 26.20 -0.13
N GLN A 191 -19.92 27.26 -0.59
CA GLN A 191 -20.23 27.96 -1.84
C GLN A 191 -20.10 27.03 -3.04
N VAL A 192 -18.95 26.37 -3.23
CA VAL A 192 -18.73 25.47 -4.37
C VAL A 192 -19.74 24.33 -4.37
N ILE A 193 -20.09 23.77 -3.19
CA ILE A 193 -21.14 22.75 -3.06
C ILE A 193 -22.52 23.27 -3.47
N ARG A 194 -22.91 24.49 -3.05
CA ARG A 194 -24.19 25.10 -3.45
C ARG A 194 -24.28 25.36 -4.95
N GLU A 195 -23.19 25.80 -5.57
CA GLU A 195 -23.15 26.18 -6.99
C GLU A 195 -23.06 24.98 -7.93
N ASN A 196 -22.40 23.89 -7.52
CA ASN A 196 -22.08 22.75 -8.40
C ASN A 196 -22.83 21.45 -8.04
N GLY A 197 -23.61 21.43 -6.96
CA GLY A 197 -24.39 20.27 -6.52
C GLY A 197 -23.54 19.17 -5.87
N SER A 198 -24.13 17.97 -5.75
CA SER A 198 -23.62 16.91 -4.85
C SER A 198 -22.65 15.88 -5.48
N ASN A 199 -22.12 16.12 -6.69
CA ASN A 199 -21.22 15.18 -7.37
C ASN A 199 -19.76 15.66 -7.32
N PHE A 200 -19.25 15.81 -6.10
CA PHE A 200 -17.90 16.28 -5.81
C PHE A 200 -17.16 15.32 -4.88
N MET A 201 -15.84 15.45 -4.82
CA MET A 201 -14.99 14.85 -3.79
C MET A 201 -14.17 15.95 -3.12
N LEU A 202 -14.22 15.99 -1.78
CA LEU A 202 -13.27 16.78 -0.98
C LEU A 202 -11.92 16.06 -0.94
N VAL A 203 -10.84 16.80 -1.18
CA VAL A 203 -9.48 16.26 -1.28
C VAL A 203 -8.56 16.97 -0.29
N ASP A 204 -7.80 16.17 0.46
CA ASP A 204 -6.61 16.59 1.21
C ASP A 204 -5.53 15.52 0.93
N GLY A 205 -5.22 14.62 1.87
CA GLY A 205 -4.22 13.56 1.67
C GLY A 205 -4.53 12.51 0.58
N ASN A 206 -5.74 12.47 0.02
CA ASN A 206 -6.19 11.61 -1.09
C ASN A 206 -5.88 10.09 -0.95
N THR A 207 -5.63 9.61 0.28
CA THR A 207 -5.18 8.24 0.54
C THR A 207 -6.28 7.19 0.38
N ALA A 208 -7.54 7.59 0.37
CA ALA A 208 -8.71 6.71 0.20
C ALA A 208 -8.66 5.89 -1.09
N LYS A 209 -8.03 6.42 -2.15
CA LYS A 209 -7.73 5.69 -3.41
C LYS A 209 -6.96 4.39 -3.20
N GLY A 210 -6.17 4.29 -2.14
CA GLY A 210 -5.44 3.06 -1.77
C GLY A 210 -6.29 1.98 -1.09
N VAL A 211 -7.53 2.31 -0.70
CA VAL A 211 -8.41 1.50 0.16
C VAL A 211 -9.74 1.18 -0.53
N ILE A 212 -10.34 2.16 -1.21
CA ILE A 212 -11.65 2.01 -1.86
C ILE A 212 -11.53 1.09 -3.09
N LYS A 213 -12.28 -0.01 -3.07
CA LYS A 213 -12.42 -0.93 -4.21
C LYS A 213 -13.04 -0.17 -5.40
N ASN A 214 -12.48 -0.35 -6.61
CA ASN A 214 -12.96 0.29 -7.84
C ASN A 214 -13.05 1.82 -7.83
N PHE A 215 -12.18 2.50 -7.05
CA PHE A 215 -12.13 3.95 -6.97
C PHE A 215 -12.11 4.66 -8.35
N GLN A 216 -12.95 5.69 -8.49
CA GLN A 216 -13.01 6.62 -9.62
C GLN A 216 -13.18 8.04 -9.05
N TYR A 217 -12.58 9.04 -9.70
CA TYR A 217 -12.83 10.43 -9.35
C TYR A 217 -14.18 10.89 -9.91
N PRO A 218 -14.97 11.67 -9.16
CA PRO A 218 -16.08 12.42 -9.73
C PRO A 218 -15.56 13.56 -10.61
N LYS A 219 -16.46 14.22 -11.36
CA LYS A 219 -16.09 15.35 -12.22
C LYS A 219 -15.56 16.57 -11.47
N ILE A 220 -15.97 16.76 -10.22
CA ILE A 220 -15.59 17.92 -9.41
C ILE A 220 -14.71 17.47 -8.24
N LEU A 221 -13.51 18.04 -8.15
CA LEU A 221 -12.60 17.88 -7.01
C LEU A 221 -12.48 19.21 -6.28
N ILE A 222 -12.54 19.19 -4.95
CA ILE A 222 -12.39 20.37 -4.10
C ILE A 222 -11.23 20.11 -3.14
N ASP A 223 -10.07 20.69 -3.41
CA ASP A 223 -8.89 20.66 -2.56
C ASP A 223 -9.08 21.58 -1.35
N ILE A 224 -9.22 20.96 -0.17
CA ILE A 224 -9.45 21.61 1.12
C ILE A 224 -8.18 21.65 1.98
N SER A 225 -7.02 21.39 1.37
CA SER A 225 -5.73 21.25 2.07
C SER A 225 -5.26 22.54 2.78
N ASP A 226 -5.65 23.73 2.31
CA ASP A 226 -5.29 25.02 2.93
C ASP A 226 -6.38 25.61 3.84
N VAL A 227 -7.48 24.89 4.07
CA VAL A 227 -8.58 25.35 4.96
C VAL A 227 -8.16 25.19 6.42
N THR A 228 -7.44 26.21 6.91
CA THR A 228 -6.78 26.21 8.24
C THR A 228 -7.75 25.97 9.40
N SER A 229 -8.98 26.47 9.32
CA SER A 229 -10.01 26.26 10.36
C SER A 229 -10.45 24.79 10.51
N LEU A 230 -10.15 23.93 9.54
CA LEU A 230 -10.37 22.48 9.62
C LEU A 230 -9.13 21.73 10.15
N LYS A 231 -8.01 22.41 10.42
CA LYS A 231 -6.74 21.79 10.86
C LYS A 231 -6.31 22.17 12.27
N GLN A 232 -6.88 23.24 12.83
CA GLN A 232 -6.64 23.71 14.20
C GLN A 232 -7.28 22.80 15.26
N TYR A 233 -6.86 22.97 16.51
CA TYR A 233 -7.48 22.35 17.68
C TYR A 233 -7.68 23.38 18.80
N THR A 234 -8.67 23.16 19.66
CA THR A 234 -8.92 23.97 20.86
C THR A 234 -9.29 23.10 22.06
N PHE A 235 -9.14 23.64 23.26
CA PHE A 235 -9.59 23.00 24.49
C PHE A 235 -10.40 24.00 25.33
N GLU A 236 -11.63 23.60 25.67
CA GLU A 236 -12.49 24.31 26.62
C GLU A 236 -12.92 23.35 27.73
N GLN A 237 -14.02 22.61 27.53
CA GLN A 237 -14.41 21.47 28.35
C GLN A 237 -14.02 20.14 27.70
N ASN A 238 -14.28 20.03 26.39
CA ASN A 238 -13.86 18.92 25.55
C ASN A 238 -12.61 19.32 24.75
N PHE A 239 -11.83 18.33 24.31
CA PHE A 239 -10.80 18.57 23.30
C PHE A 239 -11.47 18.60 21.93
N VAL A 240 -11.30 19.68 21.18
CA VAL A 240 -11.91 19.85 19.84
C VAL A 240 -10.80 19.84 18.80
N VAL A 241 -10.82 18.87 17.89
CA VAL A 241 -9.83 18.75 16.80
C VAL A 241 -10.52 18.95 15.46
N GLY A 242 -9.92 19.80 14.62
CA GLY A 242 -10.35 20.05 13.25
C GLY A 242 -10.39 18.77 12.42
N ALA A 243 -11.41 18.62 11.58
CA ALA A 243 -11.66 17.34 10.92
C ALA A 243 -10.60 16.98 9.85
N ASN A 244 -9.84 17.95 9.35
CA ASN A 244 -8.81 17.79 8.32
C ASN A 244 -7.37 17.84 8.89
N THR A 245 -7.19 17.80 10.22
CA THR A 245 -5.86 17.63 10.84
C THR A 245 -5.25 16.29 10.40
N SER A 246 -3.97 16.29 10.00
CA SER A 246 -3.33 15.07 9.48
C SER A 246 -3.04 14.04 10.57
N ILE A 247 -2.82 12.78 10.19
CA ILE A 247 -2.49 11.68 11.13
C ILE A 247 -1.30 12.05 12.01
N GLN A 248 -0.24 12.55 11.37
CA GLN A 248 1.01 12.85 12.05
C GLN A 248 0.85 14.00 13.04
N ASP A 249 0.12 15.04 12.62
CA ASP A 249 -0.20 16.18 13.48
C ASP A 249 -1.06 15.73 14.67
N CYS A 250 -2.10 14.91 14.42
CA CYS A 250 -2.93 14.35 15.49
C CYS A 250 -2.09 13.56 16.50
N ILE A 251 -1.21 12.65 16.05
CA ILE A 251 -0.33 11.88 16.95
C ILE A 251 0.55 12.81 17.78
N THR A 252 1.15 13.84 17.18
CA THR A 252 2.01 14.80 17.88
C THR A 252 1.22 15.64 18.89
N ILE A 253 0.06 16.18 18.49
CA ILE A 253 -0.84 16.96 19.36
C ILE A 253 -1.32 16.08 20.53
N PHE A 254 -1.90 14.92 20.24
CA PHE A 254 -2.39 13.97 21.23
C PHE A 254 -1.29 13.51 22.21
N SER A 255 -0.08 13.23 21.73
CA SER A 255 1.07 12.89 22.59
C SER A 255 1.51 14.02 23.51
N ASN A 256 1.38 15.28 23.08
CA ASN A 256 1.73 16.45 23.89
C ASN A 256 0.64 16.77 24.93
N GLU A 257 -0.63 16.68 24.53
CA GLU A 257 -1.78 16.95 25.40
C GLU A 257 -1.93 15.84 26.46
N ALA A 258 -1.66 14.57 26.13
CA ALA A 258 -1.63 13.46 27.10
C ALA A 258 -0.61 13.68 28.24
N LYS A 259 0.57 14.23 27.91
CA LYS A 259 1.65 14.51 28.88
C LYS A 259 1.37 15.73 29.75
N THR A 260 0.57 16.68 29.26
CA THR A 260 0.30 17.96 29.92
C THR A 260 -1.05 18.00 30.63
N ARG A 261 -1.99 17.13 30.29
CA ARG A 261 -3.35 17.08 30.85
C ARG A 261 -3.72 15.66 31.26
N GLU A 262 -3.85 15.44 32.57
CA GLU A 262 -4.23 14.15 33.14
C GLU A 262 -5.55 13.61 32.56
N GLN A 263 -6.52 14.49 32.30
CA GLN A 263 -7.82 14.10 31.73
C GLN A 263 -7.78 13.62 30.26
N PHE A 264 -6.63 13.64 29.60
CA PHE A 264 -6.45 13.17 28.22
C PHE A 264 -5.34 12.12 28.05
N GLN A 265 -4.88 11.46 29.12
CA GLN A 265 -3.84 10.41 29.02
C GLN A 265 -4.15 9.29 28.01
N TYR A 266 -5.43 9.00 27.77
CA TYR A 266 -5.88 8.02 26.77
C TYR A 266 -5.45 8.35 25.32
N PHE A 267 -5.09 9.60 25.03
CA PHE A 267 -4.58 10.05 23.73
C PHE A 267 -3.27 9.37 23.32
N GLU A 268 -2.47 8.80 24.23
CA GLU A 268 -1.28 8.00 23.88
C GLU A 268 -1.61 6.76 23.03
N GLN A 269 -2.88 6.31 23.05
CA GLN A 269 -3.35 5.14 22.29
C GLN A 269 -3.94 5.52 20.92
N PHE A 270 -3.99 6.81 20.56
CA PHE A 270 -4.71 7.29 19.36
C PHE A 270 -3.81 7.39 18.13
N ILE A 271 -4.16 6.66 17.06
CA ILE A 271 -3.40 6.57 15.80
C ILE A 271 -4.35 6.53 14.60
N GLY A 272 -4.24 7.47 13.65
CA GLY A 272 -4.94 7.41 12.35
C GLY A 272 -5.46 8.76 11.80
N SER A 273 -6.19 8.73 10.68
CA SER A 273 -6.74 9.93 10.00
C SER A 273 -8.18 10.25 10.37
N LEU A 274 -8.54 11.53 10.37
CA LEU A 274 -9.83 12.00 10.85
C LEU A 274 -10.94 11.97 9.77
N ALA A 275 -11.31 13.09 9.15
CA ALA A 275 -12.49 13.19 8.27
C ALA A 275 -12.52 12.15 7.15
N GLY A 276 -11.42 12.02 6.39
CA GLY A 276 -11.35 11.09 5.27
C GLY A 276 -11.57 9.64 5.68
N ASN A 277 -11.08 9.24 6.86
CA ASN A 277 -11.26 7.87 7.38
C ASN A 277 -12.71 7.62 7.83
N MET A 278 -13.30 8.60 8.53
CA MET A 278 -14.69 8.56 8.96
C MET A 278 -15.66 8.54 7.77
N MET A 279 -15.37 9.27 6.69
CA MET A 279 -16.18 9.24 5.46
C MET A 279 -16.07 7.90 4.70
N ILE A 280 -14.93 7.20 4.75
CA ILE A 280 -14.86 5.83 4.23
C ILE A 280 -15.75 4.91 5.09
N LYS A 281 -15.69 5.02 6.43
CA LYS A 281 -16.54 4.23 7.34
C LYS A 281 -18.04 4.52 7.18
N HIS A 282 -18.39 5.77 6.88
CA HIS A 282 -19.75 6.20 6.57
C HIS A 282 -20.27 5.54 5.28
N ASN A 283 -19.46 5.57 4.21
CA ASN A 283 -19.85 5.05 2.90
C ASN A 283 -19.77 3.53 2.81
N ASP A 284 -18.89 2.91 3.59
CA ASP A 284 -18.73 1.46 3.73
C ASP A 284 -18.70 1.07 5.22
N PRO A 285 -19.85 0.66 5.79
CA PRO A 285 -19.92 0.21 7.19
C PRO A 285 -19.05 -1.01 7.50
N THR A 286 -18.58 -1.78 6.52
CA THR A 286 -17.63 -2.89 6.74
C THR A 286 -16.20 -2.40 6.98
N TYR A 287 -15.88 -1.16 6.60
CA TYR A 287 -14.54 -0.61 6.73
C TYR A 287 -14.03 -0.64 8.18
N GLN A 288 -12.76 -1.01 8.31
CA GLN A 288 -12.10 -1.37 9.57
C GLN A 288 -11.41 -0.15 10.19
N SER A 289 -12.15 0.97 10.28
CA SER A 289 -11.64 2.25 10.75
C SER A 289 -11.15 2.17 12.20
N ASP A 290 -9.83 2.30 12.40
CA ASP A 290 -9.24 2.43 13.74
C ASP A 290 -9.73 3.71 14.43
N ILE A 291 -9.86 4.82 13.69
CA ILE A 291 -10.27 6.12 14.26
C ILE A 291 -11.74 6.13 14.69
N PHE A 292 -12.65 5.56 13.91
CA PHE A 292 -14.05 5.37 14.33
C PHE A 292 -14.11 4.55 15.63
N LEU A 293 -13.37 3.44 15.69
CA LEU A 293 -13.34 2.55 16.84
C LEU A 293 -12.78 3.23 18.11
N LEU A 294 -11.69 3.97 17.98
CA LEU A 294 -11.08 4.72 19.09
C LEU A 294 -12.01 5.84 19.59
N PHE A 295 -12.61 6.58 18.66
CA PHE A 295 -13.46 7.73 18.98
C PHE A 295 -14.81 7.30 19.55
N GLU A 296 -15.41 6.24 19.03
CA GLU A 296 -16.67 5.69 19.55
C GLU A 296 -16.49 5.15 20.97
N ALA A 297 -15.40 4.41 21.22
CA ALA A 297 -15.16 3.81 22.51
C ALA A 297 -15.08 4.84 23.65
N VAL A 298 -14.53 6.03 23.40
CA VAL A 298 -14.48 7.15 24.37
C VAL A 298 -15.71 8.06 24.34
N GLY A 299 -16.73 7.79 23.51
CA GLY A 299 -17.93 8.63 23.39
C GLY A 299 -17.70 9.98 22.72
N ALA A 300 -16.76 10.08 21.77
CA ALA A 300 -16.54 11.31 21.02
C ALA A 300 -17.74 11.65 20.11
N THR A 301 -17.91 12.94 19.82
CA THR A 301 -18.95 13.43 18.90
C THR A 301 -18.35 14.12 17.69
N VAL A 302 -19.11 14.15 16.60
CA VAL A 302 -18.72 14.78 15.34
C VAL A 302 -19.63 15.96 15.04
N THR A 303 -19.05 17.10 14.65
CA THR A 303 -19.80 18.27 14.19
C THR A 303 -19.83 18.26 12.67
N VAL A 304 -21.02 18.12 12.10
CA VAL A 304 -21.28 18.24 10.65
C VAL A 304 -21.93 19.57 10.33
N CYS A 305 -21.66 20.13 9.15
CA CYS A 305 -22.27 21.36 8.66
C CYS A 305 -22.78 21.14 7.23
N ASN A 306 -24.02 21.54 6.95
CA ASN A 306 -24.59 21.41 5.61
C ASN A 306 -24.27 22.62 4.71
N SER A 307 -24.56 22.51 3.41
CA SER A 307 -24.37 23.57 2.42
C SER A 307 -25.06 24.90 2.73
N ASN A 308 -26.03 24.94 3.65
CA ASN A 308 -26.70 26.16 4.11
C ASN A 308 -26.02 26.80 5.34
N GLY A 309 -24.91 26.25 5.84
CA GLY A 309 -24.19 26.71 7.04
C GLY A 309 -24.74 26.18 8.36
N ASN A 310 -25.80 25.35 8.33
CA ASN A 310 -26.39 24.81 9.56
C ASN A 310 -25.54 23.66 10.10
N SER A 311 -24.98 23.86 11.30
CA SER A 311 -24.17 22.87 12.00
C SER A 311 -25.00 22.00 12.95
N LYS A 312 -24.65 20.71 13.06
CA LYS A 312 -25.25 19.73 13.96
C LYS A 312 -24.16 18.86 14.60
N VAL A 313 -24.28 18.61 15.90
CA VAL A 313 -23.43 17.65 16.63
C VAL A 313 -24.13 16.29 16.65
N LEU A 314 -23.39 15.22 16.37
CA LEU A 314 -23.88 13.84 16.29
C LEU A 314 -22.96 12.91 17.10
N SER A 315 -23.52 11.85 17.69
CA SER A 315 -22.73 10.66 18.04
C SER A 315 -22.31 9.92 16.76
N LEU A 316 -21.27 9.08 16.82
CA LEU A 316 -20.77 8.44 15.60
C LEU A 316 -21.77 7.45 14.96
N PRO A 317 -22.59 6.69 15.69
CA PRO A 317 -23.65 5.85 15.10
C PRO A 317 -24.73 6.70 14.41
N ALA A 318 -25.05 7.88 14.98
CA ALA A 318 -25.99 8.80 14.35
C ALA A 318 -25.39 9.46 13.09
N PHE A 319 -24.07 9.69 13.07
CA PHE A 319 -23.34 10.13 11.89
C PHE A 319 -23.35 9.09 10.77
N LEU A 320 -23.19 7.79 11.05
CA LEU A 320 -23.30 6.73 10.04
C LEU A 320 -24.67 6.62 9.37
N GLN A 321 -25.69 7.33 9.88
CA GLN A 321 -27.06 7.36 9.35
C GLN A 321 -27.45 8.76 8.81
N TYR A 322 -26.52 9.71 8.75
CA TYR A 322 -26.79 11.11 8.39
C TYR A 322 -26.45 11.39 6.93
N ASP A 323 -27.32 12.08 6.17
CA ASP A 323 -27.03 12.36 4.76
C ASP A 323 -25.90 13.39 4.59
N MET A 324 -24.74 12.89 4.17
CA MET A 324 -23.53 13.68 3.95
C MET A 324 -23.41 14.27 2.52
N LYS A 325 -24.35 14.04 1.59
CA LYS A 325 -24.23 14.44 0.17
C LYS A 325 -23.91 15.92 -0.09
N ASN A 326 -24.38 16.81 0.79
CA ASN A 326 -24.12 18.25 0.72
C ASN A 326 -23.61 18.78 2.08
N SER A 327 -22.84 17.95 2.80
CA SER A 327 -22.38 18.24 4.16
C SER A 327 -20.88 18.02 4.31
N LEU A 328 -20.28 18.75 5.24
CA LEU A 328 -18.86 18.74 5.60
C LEU A 328 -18.72 18.35 7.07
N ILE A 329 -17.69 17.58 7.41
CA ILE A 329 -17.28 17.39 8.81
C ILE A 329 -16.39 18.59 9.20
N LEU A 330 -16.74 19.31 10.26
CA LEU A 330 -15.98 20.46 10.76
C LEU A 330 -14.91 20.06 11.78
N ASN A 331 -15.32 19.28 12.80
CA ASN A 331 -14.45 18.89 13.91
C ASN A 331 -15.00 17.65 14.63
N PHE A 332 -14.15 17.07 15.46
CA PHE A 332 -14.48 16.03 16.43
C PHE A 332 -14.26 16.57 17.85
N LYS A 333 -15.14 16.22 18.79
CA LYS A 333 -15.07 16.60 20.20
C LYS A 333 -14.86 15.36 21.05
N LEU A 334 -13.73 15.30 21.74
CA LEU A 334 -13.33 14.18 22.59
C LEU A 334 -13.48 14.56 24.07
N PRO A 335 -14.17 13.75 24.89
CA PRO A 335 -14.49 14.13 26.26
C PRO A 335 -13.30 13.99 27.22
N PRO A 336 -13.23 14.82 28.28
CA PRO A 336 -12.25 14.66 29.34
C PRO A 336 -12.57 13.42 30.19
N GLN A 337 -11.53 12.70 30.63
CA GLN A 337 -11.65 11.50 31.45
C GLN A 337 -11.18 11.76 32.89
N GLY A 338 -11.83 11.12 33.86
CA GLY A 338 -11.36 11.10 35.26
C GLY A 338 -10.34 9.99 35.53
N LYS A 339 -9.55 10.10 36.60
CA LYS A 339 -8.46 9.16 37.00
C LYS A 339 -8.83 7.66 37.05
N ASN A 340 -10.13 7.36 37.21
CA ASN A 340 -10.66 6.01 37.34
C ASN A 340 -11.06 5.37 35.99
N HIS A 341 -10.85 6.05 34.87
CA HIS A 341 -11.11 5.50 33.54
C HIS A 341 -9.86 4.80 32.99
N ILE A 342 -10.08 3.66 32.35
CA ILE A 342 -9.07 2.89 31.67
C ILE A 342 -9.50 2.77 30.21
N PHE A 343 -8.67 3.30 29.32
CA PHE A 343 -8.79 3.13 27.88
C PHE A 343 -7.66 2.24 27.36
N LYS A 344 -7.98 1.19 26.62
CA LYS A 344 -6.99 0.40 25.87
C LYS A 344 -7.56 -0.07 24.54
N SER A 345 -6.76 0.06 23.49
CA SER A 345 -7.06 -0.42 22.15
C SER A 345 -6.07 -1.48 21.67
N TYR A 346 -6.54 -2.39 20.83
CA TYR A 346 -5.74 -3.46 20.26
C TYR A 346 -6.07 -3.63 18.78
N LYS A 347 -5.04 -3.92 17.97
CA LYS A 347 -5.18 -4.16 16.53
C LYS A 347 -4.44 -5.43 16.14
N ILE A 348 -5.15 -6.42 15.62
CA ILE A 348 -4.57 -7.65 15.06
C ILE A 348 -4.43 -7.47 13.55
N ILE A 349 -3.22 -7.66 13.05
CA ILE A 349 -2.79 -7.34 11.68
C ILE A 349 -1.88 -8.45 11.15
N SER A 350 -1.94 -8.71 9.84
CA SER A 350 -1.10 -9.73 9.18
C SER A 350 0.40 -9.40 9.16
N ARG A 351 0.75 -8.11 9.33
CA ARG A 351 2.12 -7.59 9.48
C ARG A 351 2.11 -6.38 10.42
N ASN A 352 3.21 -6.17 11.15
CA ASN A 352 3.30 -5.21 12.27
C ASN A 352 2.96 -3.75 11.94
N GLN A 353 3.05 -3.34 10.68
CA GLN A 353 2.80 -1.98 10.21
C GLN A 353 2.13 -2.02 8.83
N ASN A 354 1.43 -0.95 8.46
CA ASN A 354 0.87 -0.76 7.11
C ASN A 354 -0.04 -1.93 6.68
N ALA A 355 -0.97 -2.32 7.55
CA ALA A 355 -1.96 -3.35 7.29
C ALA A 355 -3.32 -2.98 7.87
N LEU A 356 -4.36 -3.43 7.17
CA LEU A 356 -5.75 -3.40 7.62
C LEU A 356 -5.97 -4.40 8.78
N ALA A 357 -6.95 -4.11 9.64
CA ALA A 357 -7.19 -4.88 10.85
C ALA A 357 -7.97 -6.17 10.54
N ILE A 358 -7.38 -7.32 10.88
CA ILE A 358 -8.11 -8.60 10.93
C ILE A 358 -9.21 -8.50 11.99
N VAL A 359 -8.88 -7.96 13.16
CA VAL A 359 -9.83 -7.47 14.19
C VAL A 359 -9.14 -6.33 14.91
N ASN A 360 -9.85 -5.23 15.14
CA ASN A 360 -9.50 -4.20 16.10
C ASN A 360 -10.57 -4.10 17.19
N ALA A 361 -10.14 -3.71 18.39
CA ALA A 361 -10.98 -3.61 19.57
C ALA A 361 -10.54 -2.41 20.43
N ALA A 362 -11.49 -1.67 20.99
CA ALA A 362 -11.24 -0.64 21.99
C ALA A 362 -12.13 -0.89 23.21
N PHE A 363 -11.51 -0.81 24.38
CA PHE A 363 -12.13 -1.05 25.67
C PHE A 363 -11.99 0.22 26.50
N TYR A 364 -13.13 0.78 26.90
CA TYR A 364 -13.22 1.95 27.77
C TYR A 364 -14.06 1.57 28.99
N ILE A 365 -13.42 1.58 30.17
CA ILE A 365 -14.02 1.14 31.42
C ILE A 365 -13.75 2.19 32.50
N LYS A 366 -14.78 2.59 33.24
CA LYS A 366 -14.62 3.28 34.52
C LYS A 366 -14.64 2.24 35.64
N ILE A 367 -13.57 2.17 36.44
CA ILE A 367 -13.46 1.19 37.52
C ILE A 367 -13.52 1.86 38.89
N ASN A 368 -14.30 1.29 39.80
CA ASN A 368 -14.30 1.70 41.20
C ASN A 368 -13.02 1.17 41.88
N PRO A 369 -12.10 2.04 42.35
CA PRO A 369 -10.79 1.60 42.83
C PRO A 369 -10.86 0.76 44.11
N ASN A 370 -11.93 0.89 44.90
CA ASN A 370 -12.07 0.17 46.18
C ASN A 370 -12.71 -1.22 46.01
N THR A 371 -13.58 -1.40 45.02
CA THR A 371 -14.38 -2.63 44.84
C THR A 371 -14.03 -3.41 43.56
N SER A 372 -13.23 -2.81 42.67
CA SER A 372 -12.98 -3.28 41.30
C SER A 372 -14.24 -3.50 40.46
N VAL A 373 -15.36 -2.88 40.84
CA VAL A 373 -16.61 -2.89 40.07
C VAL A 373 -16.48 -1.97 38.88
N PHE A 374 -16.95 -2.42 37.71
CA PHE A 374 -16.99 -1.59 36.50
C PHE A 374 -18.26 -0.74 36.52
N GLU A 375 -18.11 0.59 36.62
CA GLU A 375 -19.22 1.54 36.76
C GLU A 375 -19.81 1.97 35.40
N GLU A 376 -18.94 2.15 34.40
CA GLU A 376 -19.30 2.51 33.02
C GLU A 376 -18.46 1.64 32.09
N THR A 377 -19.06 1.10 31.02
CA THR A 377 -18.38 0.18 30.09
C THR A 377 -18.74 0.43 28.63
N SER A 378 -17.73 0.39 27.78
CA SER A 378 -17.83 0.52 26.32
C SER A 378 -16.80 -0.41 25.68
N ILE A 379 -17.27 -1.31 24.82
CA ILE A 379 -16.54 -2.39 24.18
C ILE A 379 -16.85 -2.35 22.68
N VAL A 380 -15.98 -1.66 21.94
CA VAL A 380 -16.15 -1.43 20.50
C VAL A 380 -15.24 -2.39 19.73
N TYR A 381 -15.78 -3.01 18.68
CA TYR A 381 -15.03 -3.87 17.76
C TYR A 381 -15.19 -3.41 16.30
N GLY A 382 -14.16 -3.64 15.50
CA GLY A 382 -14.22 -3.58 14.04
C GLY A 382 -13.92 -4.93 13.38
N ASN A 383 -14.26 -5.04 12.09
CA ASN A 383 -14.21 -6.27 11.29
C ASN A 383 -15.05 -7.46 11.82
N ILE A 384 -16.10 -7.19 12.59
CA ILE A 384 -17.09 -8.22 12.94
C ILE A 384 -18.11 -8.31 11.81
N SER A 385 -19.03 -7.35 11.71
CA SER A 385 -19.95 -7.17 10.59
C SER A 385 -20.20 -5.67 10.35
N GLY A 386 -20.85 -5.31 9.24
CA GLY A 386 -21.13 -3.90 8.93
C GLY A 386 -22.08 -3.18 9.90
N SER A 387 -22.84 -3.93 10.71
CA SER A 387 -23.77 -3.39 11.72
C SER A 387 -23.28 -3.56 13.16
N PHE A 388 -22.21 -4.34 13.39
CA PHE A 388 -21.67 -4.57 14.72
C PHE A 388 -20.65 -3.49 15.09
N ILE A 389 -20.98 -2.70 16.10
CA ILE A 389 -20.10 -1.67 16.69
C ILE A 389 -19.76 -2.06 18.14
N HIS A 390 -20.79 -2.12 18.98
CA HIS A 390 -20.70 -2.36 20.42
C HIS A 390 -21.10 -3.79 20.83
N ALA A 391 -20.36 -4.40 21.75
CA ALA A 391 -20.74 -5.63 22.45
C ALA A 391 -21.76 -5.34 23.57
N ASN A 392 -22.93 -4.83 23.17
CA ASN A 392 -24.00 -4.31 24.04
C ASN A 392 -24.48 -5.28 25.12
N LYS A 393 -24.56 -6.59 24.84
CA LYS A 393 -25.01 -7.61 25.81
C LYS A 393 -23.91 -7.87 26.82
N THR A 394 -22.65 -7.94 26.38
CA THR A 394 -21.50 -8.10 27.29
C THR A 394 -21.33 -6.87 28.18
N GLU A 395 -21.36 -5.66 27.62
CA GLU A 395 -21.33 -4.39 28.38
C GLU A 395 -22.38 -4.38 29.50
N LYS A 396 -23.66 -4.55 29.15
CA LYS A 396 -24.79 -4.60 30.12
C LYS A 396 -24.62 -5.70 31.17
N TYR A 397 -23.93 -6.79 30.85
CA TYR A 397 -23.67 -7.85 31.82
C TYR A 397 -22.54 -7.49 32.80
N ILE A 398 -21.48 -6.80 32.35
CA ILE A 398 -20.31 -6.51 33.19
C ILE A 398 -20.43 -5.19 33.97
N THR A 399 -21.23 -4.22 33.51
CA THR A 399 -21.54 -3.01 34.28
C THR A 399 -22.17 -3.38 35.62
N GLY A 400 -21.67 -2.78 36.70
CA GLY A 400 -22.07 -3.09 38.07
C GLY A 400 -21.43 -4.36 38.67
N LYS A 401 -20.43 -4.98 38.00
CA LYS A 401 -19.74 -6.18 38.51
C LYS A 401 -18.23 -6.05 38.57
N ASN A 402 -17.61 -6.86 39.44
CA ASN A 402 -16.17 -7.07 39.47
C ASN A 402 -15.80 -8.22 38.52
N VAL A 403 -15.21 -7.88 37.37
CA VAL A 403 -14.88 -8.84 36.30
C VAL A 403 -13.62 -9.68 36.61
N PHE A 404 -12.90 -9.40 37.69
CA PHE A 404 -11.77 -10.23 38.13
C PHE A 404 -12.21 -11.51 38.87
N ASN A 405 -13.50 -11.64 39.19
CA ASN A 405 -14.08 -12.89 39.64
C ASN A 405 -14.20 -13.89 38.46
N THR A 406 -13.71 -15.11 38.65
CA THR A 406 -13.69 -16.19 37.64
C THR A 406 -15.04 -16.48 37.00
N GLU A 407 -16.12 -16.58 37.78
CA GLU A 407 -17.47 -16.89 37.29
C GLU A 407 -18.05 -15.73 36.47
N THR A 408 -17.78 -14.50 36.91
CA THR A 408 -18.18 -13.28 36.20
C THR A 408 -17.44 -13.18 34.86
N LEU A 409 -16.13 -13.43 34.83
CA LEU A 409 -15.32 -13.42 33.61
C LEU A 409 -15.74 -14.52 32.62
N GLN A 410 -15.93 -15.76 33.10
CA GLN A 410 -16.39 -16.87 32.26
C GLN A 410 -17.77 -16.59 31.66
N SER A 411 -18.68 -16.00 32.44
CA SER A 411 -20.01 -15.61 31.97
C SER A 411 -19.95 -14.47 30.95
N ALA A 412 -19.11 -13.46 31.18
CA ALA A 412 -18.89 -12.36 30.23
C ALA A 412 -18.31 -12.88 28.89
N ILE A 413 -17.33 -13.79 28.94
CA ILE A 413 -16.78 -14.46 27.74
C ILE A 413 -17.84 -15.28 27.02
N LYS A 414 -18.70 -16.01 27.74
CA LYS A 414 -19.80 -16.79 27.13
C LYS A 414 -20.84 -15.89 26.45
N ILE A 415 -21.19 -14.75 27.05
CA ILE A 415 -22.11 -13.78 26.44
C ILE A 415 -21.46 -13.14 25.20
N LEU A 416 -20.16 -12.80 25.29
CA LEU A 416 -19.41 -12.26 24.16
C LEU A 416 -19.30 -13.25 22.99
N ASP A 417 -19.10 -14.54 23.28
CA ASP A 417 -19.12 -15.60 22.25
C ASP A 417 -20.51 -15.77 21.62
N GLN A 418 -21.61 -15.52 22.35
CA GLN A 418 -22.96 -15.52 21.78
C GLN A 418 -23.32 -14.22 21.05
N GLU A 419 -22.63 -13.12 21.33
CA GLU A 419 -22.86 -11.80 20.73
C GLU A 419 -22.03 -11.57 19.46
N ILE A 420 -20.79 -12.04 19.42
CA ILE A 420 -19.90 -11.86 18.27
C ILE A 420 -20.24 -12.87 17.17
N ASP A 421 -20.75 -12.36 16.05
CA ASP A 421 -21.07 -13.13 14.85
C ASP A 421 -20.49 -12.41 13.60
N PRO A 422 -19.25 -12.73 13.19
CA PRO A 422 -18.62 -12.02 12.08
C PRO A 422 -19.17 -12.47 10.72
N ALA A 423 -19.43 -11.53 9.81
CA ALA A 423 -19.95 -11.84 8.47
C ALA A 423 -18.90 -12.52 7.57
N GLU A 424 -19.28 -13.51 6.77
CA GLU A 424 -18.35 -14.15 5.83
C GLU A 424 -17.87 -13.17 4.76
N GLU A 425 -16.55 -13.07 4.57
CA GLU A 425 -15.91 -12.15 3.62
C GLU A 425 -14.70 -12.86 2.98
N PRO A 426 -14.77 -13.29 1.70
CA PRO A 426 -13.81 -14.24 1.12
C PRO A 426 -12.34 -13.80 1.07
N VAL A 427 -12.06 -12.50 1.21
CA VAL A 427 -10.70 -11.92 1.18
C VAL A 427 -10.13 -11.64 2.58
N GLU A 428 -10.91 -11.90 3.62
CA GLU A 428 -10.57 -11.65 5.03
C GLU A 428 -10.30 -12.96 5.77
N ALA A 429 -9.79 -12.87 7.01
CA ALA A 429 -9.70 -14.05 7.86
C ALA A 429 -11.12 -14.58 8.18
N THR A 430 -11.31 -15.90 8.18
CA THR A 430 -12.62 -16.53 8.39
C THR A 430 -13.33 -16.04 9.66
N PRO A 431 -14.67 -16.01 9.70
CA PRO A 431 -15.44 -15.61 10.89
C PRO A 431 -15.01 -16.32 12.18
N LYS A 432 -14.67 -17.62 12.10
CA LYS A 432 -14.16 -18.41 13.22
C LYS A 432 -12.85 -17.88 13.79
N ILE A 433 -11.96 -17.36 12.95
CA ILE A 433 -10.71 -16.71 13.38
C ILE A 433 -11.02 -15.35 14.00
N ARG A 434 -11.79 -14.49 13.33
CA ARG A 434 -12.12 -13.14 13.82
C ARG A 434 -12.86 -13.18 15.16
N LYS A 435 -13.82 -14.09 15.33
CA LYS A 435 -14.54 -14.34 16.60
C LYS A 435 -13.59 -14.70 17.74
N LYS A 436 -12.68 -15.67 17.51
CA LYS A 436 -11.68 -16.07 18.52
C LYS A 436 -10.70 -14.94 18.85
N LEU A 437 -10.28 -14.16 17.86
CA LEU A 437 -9.42 -13.00 18.09
C LEU A 437 -10.13 -11.95 18.94
N ALA A 438 -11.37 -11.61 18.62
CA ALA A 438 -12.15 -10.62 19.36
C ALA A 438 -12.34 -11.00 20.85
N ILE A 439 -12.70 -12.25 21.12
CA ILE A 439 -12.79 -12.80 22.49
C ILE A 439 -11.41 -12.80 23.18
N GLY A 440 -10.36 -13.17 22.44
CA GLY A 440 -8.98 -13.14 22.94
C GLY A 440 -8.49 -11.73 23.29
N LEU A 441 -8.93 -10.71 22.55
CA LEU A 441 -8.64 -9.30 22.84
C LEU A 441 -9.35 -8.83 24.12
N PHE A 442 -10.60 -9.25 24.37
CA PHE A 442 -11.27 -8.96 25.64
C PHE A 442 -10.56 -9.62 26.82
N TYR A 443 -10.18 -10.90 26.69
CA TYR A 443 -9.43 -11.58 27.75
C TYR A 443 -8.05 -10.94 27.99
N LYS A 444 -7.33 -10.56 26.91
CA LYS A 444 -6.08 -9.78 26.98
C LYS A 444 -6.28 -8.45 27.71
N PHE A 445 -7.35 -7.73 27.41
CA PHE A 445 -7.69 -6.49 28.09
C PHE A 445 -7.85 -6.70 29.59
N ILE A 446 -8.70 -7.64 30.02
CA ILE A 446 -8.93 -7.97 31.43
C ILE A 446 -7.62 -8.36 32.14
N LEU A 447 -6.80 -9.24 31.54
CA LEU A 447 -5.48 -9.60 32.10
C LEU A 447 -4.54 -8.39 32.26
N SER A 448 -4.63 -7.41 31.35
CA SER A 448 -3.77 -6.22 31.36
C SER A 448 -4.19 -5.15 32.38
N ILE A 449 -5.36 -5.29 33.01
CA ILE A 449 -5.89 -4.38 34.04
C ILE A 449 -6.16 -5.09 35.38
N CYS A 450 -5.92 -6.40 35.44
CA CYS A 450 -6.08 -7.21 36.64
C CYS A 450 -5.04 -6.81 37.71
N PRO A 451 -5.45 -6.59 38.97
CA PRO A 451 -4.52 -6.40 40.08
C PRO A 451 -3.49 -7.53 40.16
N GLN A 452 -2.22 -7.20 40.41
CA GLN A 452 -1.11 -8.17 40.39
C GLN A 452 -1.28 -9.26 41.46
N GLU A 453 -1.98 -8.95 42.55
CA GLU A 453 -2.31 -9.82 43.67
C GLU A 453 -3.30 -10.93 43.27
N LEU A 454 -4.14 -10.66 42.26
CA LEU A 454 -5.13 -11.60 41.71
C LEU A 454 -4.61 -12.32 40.45
N LEU A 455 -3.56 -11.78 39.81
CA LEU A 455 -3.05 -12.26 38.54
C LEU A 455 -2.04 -13.39 38.72
N SER A 456 -2.45 -14.62 38.43
CA SER A 456 -1.53 -15.77 38.40
C SER A 456 -0.37 -15.53 37.43
N SER A 457 0.85 -15.82 37.88
CA SER A 457 2.09 -15.72 37.08
C SER A 457 2.03 -16.45 35.74
N ARG A 458 1.23 -17.52 35.63
CA ARG A 458 0.98 -18.27 34.39
C ARG A 458 0.32 -17.43 33.29
N TYR A 459 -0.48 -16.42 33.65
CA TYR A 459 -1.29 -15.63 32.72
C TYR A 459 -0.79 -14.19 32.54
N SER A 460 0.21 -13.76 33.32
CA SER A 460 0.72 -12.37 33.32
C SER A 460 1.15 -11.87 31.94
N SER A 461 1.85 -12.72 31.15
CA SER A 461 2.27 -12.41 29.78
C SER A 461 1.12 -12.29 28.78
N GLY A 462 -0.09 -12.74 29.12
CA GLY A 462 -1.28 -12.54 28.30
C GLY A 462 -1.70 -11.07 28.22
N GLY A 463 -1.48 -10.30 29.28
CA GLY A 463 -1.86 -8.88 29.36
C GLY A 463 -0.89 -7.90 28.69
N THR A 464 0.37 -8.29 28.46
CA THR A 464 1.42 -7.39 27.94
C THR A 464 1.39 -7.27 26.41
N LEU A 465 1.83 -6.12 25.87
CA LEU A 465 2.03 -5.96 24.42
C LEU A 465 3.34 -6.63 23.98
N ILE A 466 3.36 -7.15 22.75
CA ILE A 466 4.58 -7.70 22.16
C ILE A 466 5.45 -6.52 21.72
N SER A 467 6.56 -6.30 22.42
CA SER A 467 7.61 -5.38 21.98
C SER A 467 8.61 -6.12 21.08
N ARG A 468 9.06 -5.46 20.00
CA ARG A 468 10.12 -5.95 19.13
C ARG A 468 11.42 -5.24 19.47
N PRO A 469 12.53 -5.96 19.73
CA PRO A 469 13.83 -5.32 19.88
C PRO A 469 14.31 -4.74 18.56
N LEU A 470 15.20 -3.75 18.64
CA LEU A 470 15.90 -3.18 17.49
C LEU A 470 16.55 -4.28 16.64
N SER A 471 16.33 -4.25 15.33
CA SER A 471 16.84 -5.27 14.41
C SER A 471 18.38 -5.31 14.42
N SER A 472 18.97 -6.49 14.40
CA SER A 472 20.42 -6.65 14.34
C SER A 472 20.82 -7.93 13.61
N GLY A 473 22.04 -7.97 13.09
CA GLY A 473 22.56 -9.14 12.40
C GLY A 473 24.07 -9.05 12.19
N LYS A 474 24.74 -10.20 12.15
CA LYS A 474 26.16 -10.33 11.85
C LYS A 474 26.32 -11.19 10.59
N GLN A 475 27.29 -10.87 9.74
CA GLN A 475 27.64 -11.64 8.56
C GLN A 475 29.08 -12.13 8.71
N TYR A 476 29.31 -13.40 8.39
CA TYR A 476 30.62 -14.04 8.44
C TYR A 476 30.89 -14.70 7.09
N TYR A 477 32.02 -14.37 6.48
CA TYR A 477 32.50 -14.94 5.23
C TYR A 477 34.03 -14.87 5.21
N GLN A 478 34.66 -15.75 4.44
CA GLN A 478 36.10 -15.75 4.22
C GLN A 478 36.43 -14.96 2.96
N THR A 479 37.57 -14.28 2.95
CA THR A 479 38.10 -13.53 1.79
C THR A 479 39.59 -13.82 1.68
N ASP A 480 40.08 -13.97 0.45
CA ASP A 480 41.49 -14.21 0.18
C ASP A 480 41.99 -13.17 -0.82
N LYS A 481 42.95 -12.35 -0.40
CA LYS A 481 43.48 -11.25 -1.23
C LYS A 481 44.20 -11.77 -2.48
N ASP A 482 44.76 -12.97 -2.43
CA ASP A 482 45.45 -13.57 -3.57
C ASP A 482 44.46 -14.04 -4.65
N LEU A 483 43.17 -14.18 -4.29
CA LEU A 483 42.06 -14.47 -5.19
C LEU A 483 41.25 -13.22 -5.60
N TYR A 484 41.65 -12.01 -5.21
CA TYR A 484 40.89 -10.81 -5.59
C TYR A 484 40.98 -10.55 -7.11
N PRO A 485 39.86 -10.20 -7.79
CA PRO A 485 38.57 -9.78 -7.22
C PRO A 485 37.54 -10.91 -6.97
N LEU A 486 37.85 -12.19 -7.22
CA LEU A 486 36.88 -13.29 -7.26
C LEU A 486 36.05 -13.47 -5.97
N ASN A 487 36.69 -13.39 -4.80
CA ASN A 487 36.02 -13.43 -3.50
C ASN A 487 36.08 -12.10 -2.73
N GLN A 488 36.43 -11.01 -3.42
CA GLN A 488 36.41 -9.68 -2.83
C GLN A 488 34.94 -9.24 -2.63
N PRO A 489 34.54 -8.73 -1.45
CA PRO A 489 33.21 -8.17 -1.23
C PRO A 489 33.08 -6.80 -1.91
N VAL A 490 33.02 -6.79 -3.24
CA VAL A 490 32.89 -5.59 -4.05
C VAL A 490 31.46 -5.03 -3.99
N GLN A 491 31.34 -3.70 -4.02
CA GLN A 491 30.06 -3.03 -4.23
C GLN A 491 29.51 -3.43 -5.60
N LYS A 492 28.20 -3.68 -5.68
CA LYS A 492 27.52 -3.91 -6.97
C LYS A 492 27.73 -2.70 -7.88
N LEU A 493 28.22 -2.92 -9.10
CA LEU A 493 28.54 -1.87 -10.08
C LEU A 493 27.41 -0.84 -10.32
N GLU A 494 26.15 -1.29 -10.32
CA GLU A 494 24.99 -0.43 -10.53
C GLU A 494 24.47 0.24 -9.24
N ALA A 495 25.02 -0.06 -8.07
CA ALA A 495 24.42 0.33 -6.79
C ALA A 495 24.24 1.84 -6.65
N VAL A 496 25.20 2.62 -7.14
CA VAL A 496 25.20 4.09 -7.06
C VAL A 496 24.18 4.70 -8.01
N ILE A 497 24.11 4.24 -9.27
CA ILE A 497 23.08 4.72 -10.22
C ILE A 497 21.66 4.25 -9.83
N GLN A 498 21.55 3.15 -9.07
CA GLN A 498 20.28 2.70 -8.48
C GLN A 498 19.87 3.55 -7.27
N SER A 499 20.82 4.16 -6.55
CA SER A 499 20.50 5.07 -5.45
C SER A 499 20.29 6.53 -5.91
N SER A 500 20.71 6.92 -7.12
CA SER A 500 20.40 8.24 -7.71
C SER A 500 19.21 8.28 -8.68
N GLY A 501 18.60 7.14 -9.00
CA GLY A 501 17.51 7.07 -10.00
C GLY A 501 17.99 7.00 -11.46
N GLU A 502 19.29 7.16 -11.73
CA GLU A 502 19.88 7.04 -13.07
C GLU A 502 19.77 5.63 -13.69
N ALA A 503 19.48 4.60 -12.90
CA ALA A 503 19.31 3.23 -13.36
C ALA A 503 17.96 3.00 -14.06
N GLN A 504 17.87 3.33 -15.35
CA GLN A 504 16.65 3.14 -16.17
C GLN A 504 16.13 1.69 -16.18
N TYR A 505 14.83 1.53 -15.97
CA TYR A 505 14.01 0.33 -16.16
C TYR A 505 13.13 0.48 -17.42
N VAL A 506 12.34 -0.55 -17.76
CA VAL A 506 11.56 -0.56 -19.03
C VAL A 506 10.56 0.61 -19.12
N ASN A 507 9.93 1.00 -18.02
CA ASN A 507 9.00 2.14 -18.03
C ASN A 507 9.70 3.52 -17.99
N ASP A 508 11.02 3.57 -17.79
CA ASP A 508 11.80 4.82 -17.76
C ASP A 508 12.39 5.15 -19.14
N ILE A 509 12.19 4.27 -20.12
CA ILE A 509 12.43 4.56 -21.54
C ILE A 509 11.61 5.82 -21.90
N PRO A 510 12.21 6.85 -22.51
CA PRO A 510 11.50 8.07 -22.88
C PRO A 510 10.24 7.81 -23.71
N MET A 511 9.22 8.65 -23.54
CA MET A 511 8.02 8.55 -24.37
C MET A 511 8.33 8.97 -25.81
N MET A 512 7.87 8.19 -26.77
CA MET A 512 8.08 8.45 -28.18
C MET A 512 6.89 9.21 -28.78
N TYR A 513 7.13 9.95 -29.86
CA TYR A 513 6.07 10.60 -30.61
C TYR A 513 5.04 9.56 -31.08
N ASN A 514 3.76 9.91 -31.00
CA ASN A 514 2.64 9.01 -31.28
C ASN A 514 2.60 7.68 -30.48
N GLN A 515 3.37 7.50 -29.40
CA GLN A 515 3.30 6.29 -28.57
C GLN A 515 1.86 6.05 -28.06
N VAL A 516 1.43 4.79 -28.06
CA VAL A 516 0.13 4.33 -27.53
C VAL A 516 0.31 3.45 -26.30
N PHE A 517 -0.79 3.26 -25.56
CA PHE A 517 -0.81 2.44 -24.34
C PHE A 517 -1.88 1.35 -24.45
N ALA A 518 -1.50 0.12 -24.14
CA ALA A 518 -2.39 -1.04 -24.16
C ALA A 518 -2.85 -1.44 -22.76
N ALA A 519 -4.03 -2.05 -22.66
CA ALA A 519 -4.53 -2.73 -21.47
C ALA A 519 -5.44 -3.91 -21.85
N PHE A 520 -5.28 -5.05 -21.17
CA PHE A 520 -6.21 -6.18 -21.33
C PHE A 520 -7.59 -5.90 -20.71
N VAL A 521 -8.64 -6.28 -21.45
CA VAL A 521 -9.96 -6.58 -20.89
C VAL A 521 -9.90 -7.99 -20.31
N LEU A 522 -10.26 -8.14 -19.04
CA LEU A 522 -10.11 -9.39 -18.28
C LEU A 522 -11.46 -10.08 -18.05
N SER A 523 -11.48 -11.41 -18.10
CA SER A 523 -12.66 -12.21 -17.78
C SER A 523 -13.15 -11.97 -16.33
N LYS A 524 -14.47 -11.93 -16.16
CA LYS A 524 -15.13 -11.83 -14.84
C LYS A 524 -15.73 -13.18 -14.37
N VAL A 525 -15.46 -14.26 -15.08
CA VAL A 525 -15.90 -15.64 -14.76
C VAL A 525 -14.71 -16.60 -14.76
N CYS A 526 -14.79 -17.68 -13.99
CA CYS A 526 -13.76 -18.72 -13.97
C CYS A 526 -13.83 -19.68 -15.17
N LYS A 527 -15.03 -19.88 -15.73
CA LYS A 527 -15.33 -20.78 -16.83
C LYS A 527 -16.55 -20.28 -17.61
N GLY A 528 -16.70 -20.72 -18.85
CA GLY A 528 -17.79 -20.34 -19.77
C GLY A 528 -17.25 -19.84 -21.10
N LYS A 529 -18.14 -19.41 -22.01
CA LYS A 529 -17.76 -18.87 -23.32
C LYS A 529 -18.09 -17.39 -23.43
N VAL A 530 -17.26 -16.62 -24.12
CA VAL A 530 -17.59 -15.22 -24.45
C VAL A 530 -18.78 -15.22 -25.42
N ASP A 531 -19.81 -14.42 -25.13
CA ASP A 531 -20.98 -14.25 -26.00
C ASP A 531 -20.86 -12.96 -26.83
N LEU A 532 -20.90 -11.82 -26.14
CA LEU A 532 -20.74 -10.49 -26.73
C LEU A 532 -19.68 -9.70 -25.93
N ILE A 533 -18.84 -8.97 -26.66
CA ILE A 533 -18.03 -7.90 -26.10
C ILE A 533 -18.59 -6.58 -26.64
N ASP A 534 -19.16 -5.78 -25.76
CA ASP A 534 -19.74 -4.46 -26.02
C ASP A 534 -18.75 -3.36 -25.63
N ILE A 535 -18.50 -2.46 -26.59
CA ILE A 535 -17.56 -1.33 -26.50
C ILE A 535 -18.25 0.03 -26.69
N ASP A 536 -19.58 0.09 -26.76
CA ASP A 536 -20.33 1.31 -27.07
C ASP A 536 -20.05 2.42 -26.04
N ASP A 537 -19.85 2.06 -24.77
CA ASP A 537 -19.48 2.97 -23.67
C ASP A 537 -18.07 3.61 -23.83
N ILE A 538 -17.26 3.17 -24.79
CA ILE A 538 -15.86 3.62 -24.96
C ILE A 538 -15.49 4.13 -26.37
N VAL A 539 -16.25 3.83 -27.42
CA VAL A 539 -15.89 4.19 -28.81
C VAL A 539 -15.77 5.69 -29.05
N ASP A 540 -16.68 6.49 -28.48
CA ASP A 540 -16.69 7.95 -28.62
C ASP A 540 -15.70 8.67 -27.70
N HIS A 541 -14.93 7.92 -26.89
CA HIS A 541 -14.02 8.52 -25.93
C HIS A 541 -12.78 9.11 -26.63
N SER A 542 -12.60 10.44 -26.59
CA SER A 542 -11.55 11.18 -27.33
C SER A 542 -10.07 10.74 -27.18
N GLY A 543 -9.76 9.82 -26.25
CA GLY A 543 -8.44 9.20 -26.08
C GLY A 543 -8.37 7.70 -26.34
N PHE A 544 -9.49 7.06 -26.70
CA PHE A 544 -9.53 5.71 -27.26
C PHE A 544 -8.89 5.71 -28.66
N ILE A 545 -8.18 4.64 -29.02
CA ILE A 545 -7.44 4.54 -30.29
C ILE A 545 -7.82 3.27 -31.05
N ALA A 546 -7.84 2.13 -30.39
CA ALA A 546 -8.12 0.85 -31.03
C ALA A 546 -8.61 -0.19 -30.03
N PHE A 547 -9.26 -1.23 -30.56
CA PHE A 547 -9.69 -2.42 -29.83
C PHE A 547 -9.29 -3.65 -30.63
N PHE A 548 -8.63 -4.61 -29.98
CA PHE A 548 -8.18 -5.86 -30.62
C PHE A 548 -8.71 -7.08 -29.89
N THR A 549 -9.01 -8.10 -30.68
CA THR A 549 -9.58 -9.39 -30.29
C THR A 549 -8.65 -10.53 -30.72
N PRO A 550 -8.89 -11.80 -30.35
CA PRO A 550 -8.13 -12.93 -30.87
C PRO A 550 -8.07 -13.02 -32.41
N LYS A 551 -9.09 -12.48 -33.11
CA LYS A 551 -9.17 -12.47 -34.59
C LYS A 551 -8.15 -11.56 -35.25
N ASP A 552 -7.58 -10.61 -34.51
CA ASP A 552 -6.63 -9.64 -35.03
C ASP A 552 -5.19 -10.19 -35.08
N ILE A 553 -4.91 -11.30 -34.40
CA ILE A 553 -3.59 -11.94 -34.34
C ILE A 553 -3.23 -12.55 -35.71
N PRO A 554 -2.16 -12.11 -36.39
CA PRO A 554 -1.83 -12.60 -37.75
C PRO A 554 -1.29 -14.04 -37.80
N GLY A 555 -0.70 -14.51 -36.71
CA GLY A 555 -0.08 -15.82 -36.56
C GLY A 555 -0.80 -16.71 -35.54
N VAL A 556 -0.05 -17.25 -34.58
CA VAL A 556 -0.59 -18.12 -33.53
C VAL A 556 -1.01 -17.27 -32.33
N ASN A 557 -2.25 -17.45 -31.84
CA ASN A 557 -2.71 -16.87 -30.57
C ASN A 557 -2.09 -17.62 -29.38
N SER A 558 -0.78 -17.44 -29.19
CA SER A 558 -0.02 -18.05 -28.09
C SER A 558 1.16 -17.19 -27.66
N PHE A 559 1.45 -17.15 -26.37
CA PHE A 559 2.66 -16.52 -25.81
C PHE A 559 3.71 -17.53 -25.30
N THR A 560 3.43 -18.83 -25.39
CA THR A 560 4.34 -19.94 -25.09
C THR A 560 4.69 -20.70 -26.37
N TYR A 561 5.62 -21.66 -26.31
CA TYR A 561 5.98 -22.55 -27.41
C TYR A 561 6.22 -23.99 -26.87
N PRO A 562 5.34 -24.96 -27.19
CA PRO A 562 5.40 -26.33 -26.67
C PRO A 562 6.70 -27.13 -26.91
N SER A 563 7.59 -26.65 -27.77
CA SER A 563 8.86 -27.31 -28.06
C SER A 563 10.02 -26.81 -27.16
N ILE A 564 9.76 -25.91 -26.22
CA ILE A 564 10.75 -25.43 -25.24
C ILE A 564 10.52 -26.06 -23.87
N TYR A 565 11.63 -26.34 -23.18
CA TYR A 565 11.64 -26.93 -21.84
C TYR A 565 10.67 -26.21 -20.88
N LEU A 566 9.83 -26.99 -20.19
CA LEU A 566 8.75 -26.56 -19.27
C LEU A 566 7.54 -25.87 -19.91
N GLN A 567 7.41 -25.82 -21.24
CA GLN A 567 6.19 -25.39 -21.92
C GLN A 567 5.61 -26.59 -22.69
N THR A 568 4.38 -27.00 -22.35
CA THR A 568 3.73 -28.18 -22.95
C THR A 568 2.59 -27.84 -23.89
N GLU A 569 2.04 -26.64 -23.80
CA GLU A 569 0.85 -26.20 -24.54
C GLU A 569 1.01 -24.75 -25.03
N ASP A 570 0.25 -24.40 -26.07
CA ASP A 570 0.10 -23.04 -26.55
C ASP A 570 -0.91 -22.30 -25.65
N GLU A 571 -0.41 -21.41 -24.79
CA GLU A 571 -1.22 -20.62 -23.86
C GLU A 571 -1.66 -19.31 -24.53
N GLU A 572 -2.98 -19.10 -24.59
CA GLU A 572 -3.60 -18.02 -25.38
C GLU A 572 -3.23 -16.61 -24.89
N ILE A 573 -2.92 -15.71 -25.83
CA ILE A 573 -2.69 -14.29 -25.52
C ILE A 573 -4.01 -13.67 -25.04
N MET A 574 -5.10 -13.98 -25.77
CA MET A 574 -6.49 -13.63 -25.44
C MET A 574 -7.38 -14.86 -25.68
N ALA A 575 -8.34 -15.14 -24.81
CA ALA A 575 -9.24 -16.29 -24.92
C ALA A 575 -10.02 -16.27 -26.25
N SER A 576 -9.89 -17.32 -27.05
CA SER A 576 -10.50 -17.41 -28.39
C SER A 576 -12.00 -17.73 -28.38
N ASP A 577 -12.46 -18.52 -27.41
CA ASP A 577 -13.86 -18.94 -27.22
C ASP A 577 -14.14 -19.24 -25.74
N ASN A 578 -13.41 -20.20 -25.17
CA ASN A 578 -13.56 -20.64 -23.78
C ASN A 578 -12.69 -19.83 -22.81
N ILE A 579 -13.29 -19.41 -21.71
CA ILE A 579 -12.60 -18.94 -20.51
C ILE A 579 -12.16 -20.15 -19.68
N LYS A 580 -10.88 -20.18 -19.32
CA LYS A 580 -10.22 -21.24 -18.54
C LYS A 580 -9.95 -20.85 -17.09
N PHE A 581 -9.87 -19.55 -16.78
CA PHE A 581 -9.64 -19.03 -15.44
C PHE A 581 -10.16 -17.59 -15.27
N TYR A 582 -10.40 -17.18 -14.02
CA TYR A 582 -10.81 -15.81 -13.70
C TYR A 582 -9.73 -14.82 -14.14
N GLY A 583 -10.14 -13.72 -14.77
CA GLY A 583 -9.24 -12.71 -15.28
C GLY A 583 -8.39 -13.10 -16.49
N GLN A 584 -8.64 -14.24 -17.15
CA GLN A 584 -8.04 -14.51 -18.46
C GLN A 584 -8.33 -13.34 -19.43
N PRO A 585 -7.34 -12.77 -20.14
CA PRO A 585 -7.58 -11.71 -21.11
C PRO A 585 -8.52 -12.16 -22.23
N VAL A 586 -9.44 -11.30 -22.64
CA VAL A 586 -10.37 -11.56 -23.77
C VAL A 586 -10.20 -10.58 -24.94
N ALA A 587 -9.64 -9.40 -24.67
CA ALA A 587 -9.38 -8.35 -25.66
C ALA A 587 -8.29 -7.38 -25.17
N ILE A 588 -7.80 -6.52 -26.06
CA ILE A 588 -6.89 -5.41 -25.76
C ILE A 588 -7.58 -4.09 -26.11
N VAL A 589 -7.65 -3.16 -25.16
CA VAL A 589 -7.99 -1.75 -25.40
C VAL A 589 -6.70 -0.95 -25.57
N VAL A 590 -6.69 -0.03 -26.52
CA VAL A 590 -5.57 0.89 -26.78
C VAL A 590 -6.03 2.34 -26.62
N ALA A 591 -5.25 3.13 -25.89
CA ALA A 591 -5.53 4.54 -25.62
C ALA A 591 -4.26 5.41 -25.69
N ASN A 592 -4.44 6.73 -25.64
CA ASN A 592 -3.35 7.73 -25.66
C ASN A 592 -2.60 7.90 -24.32
N SER A 593 -3.03 7.23 -23.24
CA SER A 593 -2.36 7.24 -21.94
C SER A 593 -2.58 5.92 -21.17
N GLU A 594 -1.62 5.56 -20.32
CA GLU A 594 -1.65 4.31 -19.52
C GLU A 594 -2.90 4.21 -18.63
N GLN A 595 -3.22 5.29 -17.90
CA GLN A 595 -4.37 5.33 -17.01
C GLN A 595 -5.67 5.16 -17.79
N LEU A 596 -5.82 5.85 -18.94
CA LEU A 596 -7.03 5.77 -19.73
C LEU A 596 -7.23 4.38 -20.33
N ALA A 597 -6.17 3.73 -20.84
CA ALA A 597 -6.26 2.36 -21.34
C ALA A 597 -6.82 1.41 -20.26
N ALA A 598 -6.29 1.51 -19.03
CA ALA A 598 -6.73 0.72 -17.89
C ALA A 598 -8.12 1.12 -17.34
N GLU A 599 -8.62 2.32 -17.61
CA GLU A 599 -9.98 2.75 -17.30
C GLU A 599 -10.99 2.22 -18.32
N LEU A 600 -10.72 2.42 -19.61
CA LEU A 600 -11.59 1.96 -20.70
C LEU A 600 -11.69 0.42 -20.70
N ALA A 601 -10.58 -0.31 -20.47
CA ALA A 601 -10.59 -1.77 -20.36
C ALA A 601 -11.49 -2.33 -19.23
N ARG A 602 -11.76 -1.53 -18.18
CA ARG A 602 -12.72 -1.89 -17.11
C ARG A 602 -14.17 -1.56 -17.45
N LYS A 603 -14.41 -0.61 -18.36
CA LYS A 603 -15.73 -0.20 -18.84
C LYS A 603 -16.31 -1.14 -19.90
N VAL A 604 -15.45 -1.79 -20.70
CA VAL A 604 -15.87 -2.81 -21.69
C VAL A 604 -16.77 -3.85 -21.02
N LYS A 605 -17.96 -4.04 -21.60
CA LYS A 605 -18.95 -5.01 -21.11
C LYS A 605 -18.71 -6.34 -21.82
N VAL A 606 -18.51 -7.40 -21.05
CA VAL A 606 -18.34 -8.75 -21.58
C VAL A 606 -19.43 -9.62 -21.00
N THR A 607 -20.24 -10.22 -21.86
CA THR A 607 -21.25 -11.21 -21.50
C THR A 607 -20.74 -12.61 -21.79
N TYR A 608 -21.23 -13.59 -21.03
CA TYR A 608 -20.77 -14.98 -21.11
C TYR A 608 -21.97 -15.91 -21.24
N LYS A 609 -21.83 -16.95 -22.07
CA LYS A 609 -22.78 -18.06 -22.10
C LYS A 609 -22.56 -18.89 -20.84
N SER A 610 -23.64 -19.18 -20.12
CA SER A 610 -23.60 -20.06 -18.96
C SER A 610 -23.13 -21.45 -19.39
N GLU A 611 -22.19 -22.00 -18.65
CA GLU A 611 -21.75 -23.39 -18.78
C GLU A 611 -22.06 -24.11 -17.46
N ASP A 612 -22.74 -25.25 -17.51
CA ASP A 612 -23.18 -25.98 -16.32
C ASP A 612 -22.03 -26.65 -15.55
N SER A 613 -20.83 -26.70 -16.16
CA SER A 613 -19.68 -27.38 -15.57
C SER A 613 -18.97 -26.48 -14.54
N LYS A 614 -18.76 -27.01 -13.33
CA LYS A 614 -18.09 -26.27 -12.26
C LYS A 614 -16.59 -26.09 -12.58
N PRO A 615 -15.97 -24.97 -12.19
CA PRO A 615 -14.51 -24.82 -12.26
C PRO A 615 -13.84 -25.77 -11.24
N VAL A 616 -12.70 -26.32 -11.62
CA VAL A 616 -11.80 -27.05 -10.71
C VAL A 616 -10.94 -26.01 -9.98
N LEU A 617 -11.04 -25.93 -8.66
CA LEU A 617 -10.41 -24.88 -7.85
C LEU A 617 -9.36 -25.42 -6.86
N THR A 618 -9.49 -26.69 -6.46
CA THR A 618 -8.63 -27.33 -5.47
C THR A 618 -7.78 -28.45 -6.06
N ILE A 619 -6.65 -28.74 -5.40
CA ILE A 619 -5.78 -29.85 -5.76
C ILE A 619 -6.50 -31.21 -5.61
N ASP A 620 -7.47 -31.33 -4.71
CA ASP A 620 -8.20 -32.58 -4.52
C ASP A 620 -9.24 -32.81 -5.62
N GLU A 621 -9.98 -31.76 -6.05
CA GLU A 621 -10.82 -31.83 -7.26
C GLU A 621 -9.98 -32.16 -8.51
N ALA A 622 -8.80 -31.53 -8.67
CA ALA A 622 -7.91 -31.78 -9.80
C ALA A 622 -7.37 -33.22 -9.84
N LYS A 623 -7.31 -33.96 -8.71
CA LYS A 623 -6.94 -35.40 -8.68
C LYS A 623 -8.06 -36.32 -9.16
N GLU A 624 -9.31 -35.85 -9.09
CA GLU A 624 -10.48 -36.58 -9.60
C GLU A 624 -10.72 -36.26 -11.07
N ASP A 625 -10.24 -35.11 -11.54
CA ASP A 625 -10.20 -34.76 -12.96
C ASP A 625 -9.30 -35.72 -13.76
N LYS A 626 -9.84 -36.17 -14.90
CA LYS A 626 -9.18 -37.07 -15.86
C LYS A 626 -8.28 -36.32 -16.83
N ASP A 627 -8.60 -35.05 -17.09
CA ASP A 627 -7.89 -34.19 -18.04
C ASP A 627 -6.75 -33.41 -17.36
N ARG A 628 -6.42 -33.75 -16.10
CA ARG A 628 -5.34 -33.10 -15.36
C ARG A 628 -3.98 -33.26 -16.03
N TYR A 629 -3.19 -32.19 -15.98
CA TYR A 629 -1.77 -32.28 -16.27
C TYR A 629 -0.98 -32.84 -15.07
N MET A 630 -0.11 -33.83 -15.30
CA MET A 630 0.84 -34.34 -14.30
C MET A 630 2.29 -34.04 -14.74
N ALA A 631 2.89 -33.00 -14.16
CA ALA A 631 4.26 -32.61 -14.45
C ALA A 631 5.26 -33.75 -14.15
N GLY A 632 6.00 -34.19 -15.18
CA GLY A 632 7.01 -35.25 -15.07
C GLY A 632 6.49 -36.69 -15.00
N GLY A 633 5.17 -36.90 -15.08
CA GLY A 633 4.56 -38.22 -15.18
C GLY A 633 4.95 -39.20 -14.07
N ASP A 634 5.01 -40.49 -14.42
CA ASP A 634 5.40 -41.58 -13.51
C ASP A 634 6.87 -41.51 -13.06
N ASP A 635 7.75 -40.93 -13.89
CA ASP A 635 9.20 -40.88 -13.69
C ASP A 635 9.62 -39.87 -12.61
N ALA A 636 8.78 -38.86 -12.33
CA ALA A 636 8.98 -37.94 -11.21
C ALA A 636 8.78 -38.59 -9.83
N THR A 637 8.24 -39.82 -9.78
CA THR A 637 7.92 -40.51 -8.52
C THR A 637 8.89 -41.67 -8.26
N ILE A 638 9.69 -41.58 -7.19
CA ILE A 638 10.52 -42.71 -6.73
C ILE A 638 9.61 -43.81 -6.16
N LYS A 639 9.28 -44.81 -6.98
CA LYS A 639 8.45 -45.94 -6.58
C LYS A 639 9.16 -46.75 -5.47
N PRO A 640 8.53 -46.96 -4.30
CA PRO A 640 9.17 -47.65 -3.18
C PRO A 640 9.40 -49.13 -3.50
N LYS A 641 10.63 -49.62 -3.27
CA LYS A 641 11.03 -51.01 -3.55
C LYS A 641 10.56 -52.03 -2.51
N GLY A 642 9.97 -51.58 -1.40
CA GLY A 642 9.51 -52.41 -0.29
C GLY A 642 9.06 -51.56 0.91
N LYS A 643 8.54 -52.20 1.96
CA LYS A 643 8.04 -51.49 3.17
C LYS A 643 9.11 -51.13 4.21
N GLY A 644 10.35 -51.60 4.04
CA GLY A 644 11.35 -51.63 5.12
C GLY A 644 11.02 -52.70 6.18
N THR A 645 12.03 -53.18 6.90
CA THR A 645 11.89 -54.16 7.99
C THR A 645 12.26 -53.58 9.36
N ASP A 646 12.63 -52.30 9.36
CA ASP A 646 13.24 -51.51 10.43
C ASP A 646 12.28 -50.44 11.01
N GLY A 647 11.19 -50.15 10.31
CA GLY A 647 10.17 -49.17 10.73
C GLY A 647 9.32 -49.64 11.91
N LYS A 648 9.57 -49.11 13.12
CA LYS A 648 8.80 -49.41 14.34
C LYS A 648 7.44 -48.70 14.44
N THR A 649 7.24 -47.60 13.73
CA THR A 649 6.04 -46.76 13.80
C THR A 649 5.72 -46.16 12.43
N VAL A 650 4.44 -46.11 12.05
CA VAL A 650 3.97 -45.47 10.81
C VAL A 650 3.22 -44.18 11.15
N ILE A 651 3.68 -43.06 10.62
CA ILE A 651 3.00 -41.76 10.71
C ILE A 651 2.34 -41.47 9.35
N LYS A 652 1.10 -40.98 9.37
CA LYS A 652 0.36 -40.53 8.17
C LYS A 652 -0.20 -39.14 8.42
N GLY A 653 -0.20 -38.29 7.39
CA GLY A 653 -0.75 -36.94 7.45
C GLY A 653 -0.80 -36.29 6.07
N LYS A 654 -1.52 -35.17 5.98
CA LYS A 654 -1.53 -34.25 4.84
C LYS A 654 -0.74 -33.00 5.25
N TYR A 655 0.11 -32.49 4.38
CA TYR A 655 0.77 -31.20 4.55
C TYR A 655 0.54 -30.40 3.27
N GLU A 656 0.03 -29.19 3.42
CA GLU A 656 -0.34 -28.30 2.32
C GLU A 656 0.51 -27.03 2.40
N ILE A 657 0.94 -26.56 1.23
CA ILE A 657 1.68 -25.30 1.07
C ILE A 657 0.88 -24.48 0.07
N GLU A 658 0.42 -23.30 0.50
CA GLU A 658 -0.34 -22.38 -0.35
C GLU A 658 0.56 -21.69 -1.38
N ALA A 659 -0.07 -21.11 -2.41
CA ALA A 659 0.63 -20.39 -3.47
C ALA A 659 1.37 -19.15 -2.94
N GLN A 660 2.52 -18.82 -3.56
CA GLN A 660 3.27 -17.61 -3.25
C GLN A 660 3.37 -16.68 -4.45
N TYR A 661 3.08 -15.39 -4.22
CA TYR A 661 3.26 -14.36 -5.24
C TYR A 661 4.72 -13.88 -5.31
N HIS A 662 5.27 -13.81 -6.53
CA HIS A 662 6.64 -13.33 -6.79
C HIS A 662 6.93 -11.95 -6.18
N TYR A 663 5.97 -11.02 -6.31
CA TYR A 663 6.00 -9.68 -5.73
C TYR A 663 7.22 -8.85 -6.18
N TYR A 664 7.66 -9.00 -7.43
CA TYR A 664 8.64 -8.07 -8.02
C TYR A 664 8.20 -6.62 -7.92
N MET A 665 9.20 -5.74 -7.81
CA MET A 665 8.98 -4.32 -7.51
C MET A 665 8.64 -3.55 -8.79
N GLU A 666 9.34 -3.83 -9.89
CA GLU A 666 8.92 -3.48 -11.24
C GLU A 666 7.84 -4.48 -11.71
N PRO A 667 6.62 -4.05 -12.10
CA PRO A 667 5.59 -4.92 -12.66
C PRO A 667 6.01 -5.61 -13.98
N LEU A 668 5.09 -6.34 -14.61
CA LEU A 668 5.33 -6.77 -16.00
C LEU A 668 5.13 -5.58 -16.92
N SER A 669 6.18 -5.23 -17.67
CA SER A 669 6.18 -4.08 -18.57
C SER A 669 6.78 -4.46 -19.92
N CYS A 670 6.29 -3.85 -21.00
CA CYS A 670 6.91 -3.93 -22.31
C CYS A 670 6.77 -2.59 -23.07
N VAL A 671 7.83 -2.17 -23.74
CA VAL A 671 7.79 -1.14 -24.80
C VAL A 671 8.18 -1.81 -26.11
N VAL A 672 7.38 -1.64 -27.15
CA VAL A 672 7.67 -2.14 -28.50
C VAL A 672 7.67 -0.98 -29.49
N ILE A 673 8.68 -0.93 -30.36
CA ILE A 673 8.89 0.11 -31.35
C ILE A 673 8.95 -0.54 -32.74
N PRO A 674 8.06 -0.18 -33.67
CA PRO A 674 8.23 -0.51 -35.09
C PRO A 674 9.45 0.18 -35.68
N VAL A 675 10.25 -0.56 -36.44
CA VAL A 675 11.43 -0.08 -37.19
C VAL A 675 11.41 -0.65 -38.60
N ASP A 676 12.15 -0.05 -39.53
CA ASP A 676 12.12 -0.33 -40.98
C ASP A 676 12.05 -1.81 -41.39
N THR A 677 12.71 -2.70 -40.63
CA THR A 677 12.82 -4.13 -40.93
C THR A 677 12.24 -5.04 -39.84
N GLY A 678 11.49 -4.53 -38.87
CA GLY A 678 11.02 -5.35 -37.74
C GLY A 678 10.55 -4.58 -36.51
N LEU A 679 10.77 -5.17 -35.33
CA LEU A 679 10.38 -4.61 -34.03
C LEU A 679 11.55 -4.61 -33.04
N GLU A 680 11.73 -3.49 -32.33
CA GLU A 680 12.53 -3.44 -31.11
C GLU A 680 11.63 -3.67 -29.88
N VAL A 681 12.01 -4.62 -29.02
CA VAL A 681 11.18 -5.11 -27.91
C VAL A 681 11.94 -4.99 -26.58
N TYR A 682 11.56 -3.99 -25.77
CA TYR A 682 12.08 -3.81 -24.42
C TYR A 682 11.12 -4.44 -23.42
N SER A 683 11.41 -5.67 -22.99
CA SER A 683 10.54 -6.46 -22.11
C SER A 683 11.16 -6.69 -20.75
N THR A 684 10.35 -6.69 -19.68
CA THR A 684 10.79 -7.13 -18.35
C THR A 684 10.88 -8.66 -18.32
N THR A 685 11.91 -9.24 -18.96
CA THR A 685 12.10 -10.70 -19.07
C THR A 685 13.42 -11.18 -18.45
N GLN A 686 13.41 -12.45 -18.05
CA GLN A 686 14.57 -13.26 -17.66
C GLN A 686 15.04 -14.18 -18.80
N TRP A 687 14.21 -14.39 -19.83
CA TRP A 687 14.51 -15.22 -21.01
C TRP A 687 14.09 -14.47 -22.27
N MET A 688 15.06 -14.00 -23.05
CA MET A 688 14.82 -13.12 -24.21
C MET A 688 14.27 -13.92 -25.41
N ASP A 689 14.82 -15.11 -25.66
CA ASP A 689 14.44 -16.00 -26.75
C ASP A 689 12.94 -16.36 -26.67
N LEU A 690 12.42 -16.63 -25.47
CA LEU A 690 11.00 -16.86 -25.24
C LEU A 690 10.11 -15.67 -25.64
N VAL A 691 10.58 -14.43 -25.45
CA VAL A 691 9.87 -13.22 -25.92
C VAL A 691 9.96 -13.12 -27.43
N GLN A 692 11.15 -13.34 -28.00
CA GLN A 692 11.41 -13.26 -29.44
C GLN A 692 10.52 -14.23 -30.23
N ILE A 693 10.53 -15.51 -29.83
CA ILE A 693 9.73 -16.59 -30.42
C ILE A 693 8.23 -16.30 -30.25
N GLY A 694 7.80 -15.87 -29.07
CA GLY A 694 6.39 -15.53 -28.81
C GLY A 694 5.90 -14.39 -29.70
N VAL A 695 6.68 -13.31 -29.83
CA VAL A 695 6.33 -12.16 -30.70
C VAL A 695 6.35 -12.56 -32.18
N ALA A 696 7.37 -13.27 -32.64
CA ALA A 696 7.48 -13.74 -34.03
C ALA A 696 6.31 -14.67 -34.41
N ARG A 697 5.97 -15.65 -33.56
CA ARG A 697 4.84 -16.56 -33.77
C ARG A 697 3.48 -15.85 -33.71
N CYS A 698 3.29 -14.89 -32.81
CA CYS A 698 2.08 -14.07 -32.73
C CYS A 698 1.86 -13.25 -34.01
N LEU A 699 2.90 -12.61 -34.52
CA LEU A 699 2.83 -11.70 -35.66
C LEU A 699 3.03 -12.36 -37.03
N LYS A 700 3.44 -13.64 -37.06
CA LYS A 700 3.78 -14.37 -38.29
C LYS A 700 4.95 -13.72 -39.07
N ILE A 701 5.92 -13.18 -38.34
CA ILE A 701 7.18 -12.63 -38.85
C ILE A 701 8.35 -13.56 -38.48
N LYS A 702 9.57 -13.30 -38.96
CA LYS A 702 10.74 -14.11 -38.57
C LYS A 702 11.24 -13.66 -37.21
N GLU A 703 11.89 -14.57 -36.47
CA GLU A 703 12.59 -14.23 -35.23
C GLU A 703 13.73 -13.22 -35.47
N SER A 704 14.36 -13.23 -36.65
CA SER A 704 15.34 -12.22 -37.08
C SER A 704 14.79 -10.79 -37.12
N ASP A 705 13.47 -10.65 -37.26
CA ASP A 705 12.77 -9.37 -37.41
C ASP A 705 12.32 -8.83 -36.04
N VAL A 706 12.74 -9.48 -34.93
CA VAL A 706 12.38 -9.13 -33.55
C VAL A 706 13.65 -8.99 -32.70
N HIS A 707 14.04 -7.76 -32.39
CA HIS A 707 15.20 -7.44 -31.57
C HIS A 707 14.79 -7.21 -30.10
N VAL A 708 15.01 -8.21 -29.24
CA VAL A 708 14.69 -8.12 -27.81
C VAL A 708 15.85 -7.52 -27.02
N MET A 709 15.59 -6.47 -26.25
CA MET A 709 16.60 -5.75 -25.47
C MET A 709 16.25 -5.72 -23.97
N VAL A 710 17.16 -6.19 -23.12
CA VAL A 710 17.01 -6.19 -21.66
C VAL A 710 18.27 -5.65 -20.99
N ARG A 711 18.19 -4.44 -20.42
CA ARG A 711 19.32 -3.85 -19.67
C ARG A 711 19.39 -4.33 -18.22
N ARG A 712 18.23 -4.43 -17.57
CA ARG A 712 17.99 -4.85 -16.17
C ARG A 712 16.49 -5.08 -15.95
N ILE A 713 16.13 -5.73 -14.83
CA ILE A 713 14.75 -5.87 -14.35
C ILE A 713 14.64 -5.57 -12.85
N GLY A 714 13.56 -4.94 -12.41
CA GLY A 714 13.27 -4.61 -11.00
C GLY A 714 12.75 -5.81 -10.19
N GLY A 715 13.46 -6.94 -10.28
CA GLY A 715 13.08 -8.25 -9.75
C GLY A 715 12.26 -9.07 -10.75
N GLY A 716 12.40 -10.40 -10.69
CA GLY A 716 11.70 -11.36 -11.56
C GLY A 716 11.34 -12.65 -10.83
N PHE A 717 12.31 -13.27 -10.15
CA PHE A 717 12.10 -14.42 -9.25
C PHE A 717 11.45 -15.65 -9.90
N GLY A 718 11.56 -15.81 -11.23
CA GLY A 718 10.89 -16.86 -12.01
C GLY A 718 9.64 -16.36 -12.72
N GLY A 719 8.89 -15.45 -12.11
CA GLY A 719 7.65 -14.88 -12.66
C GLY A 719 7.83 -13.89 -13.82
N LYS A 720 9.08 -13.72 -14.30
CA LYS A 720 9.47 -13.01 -15.54
C LYS A 720 10.22 -13.94 -16.51
N ILE A 721 10.05 -15.26 -16.41
CA ILE A 721 10.57 -16.22 -17.40
C ILE A 721 9.60 -16.40 -18.58
N SER A 722 8.31 -16.58 -18.31
CA SER A 722 7.28 -16.82 -19.35
C SER A 722 6.09 -15.85 -19.31
N ARG A 723 5.64 -15.42 -18.12
CA ARG A 723 4.40 -14.62 -17.98
C ARG A 723 4.50 -13.22 -18.58
N ASN A 724 5.70 -12.66 -18.66
CA ASN A 724 6.02 -11.43 -19.37
C ASN A 724 5.76 -11.53 -20.88
N ASN A 725 5.80 -12.73 -21.48
CA ASN A 725 5.57 -12.91 -22.91
C ASN A 725 4.18 -12.46 -23.31
N GLN A 726 3.15 -12.73 -22.49
CA GLN A 726 1.76 -12.32 -22.78
C GLN A 726 1.64 -10.79 -22.89
N VAL A 727 2.35 -10.05 -22.04
CA VAL A 727 2.44 -8.57 -22.11
C VAL A 727 3.24 -8.14 -23.34
N ALA A 728 4.33 -8.84 -23.67
CA ALA A 728 5.17 -8.50 -24.82
C ALA A 728 4.48 -8.76 -26.17
N THR A 729 3.80 -9.91 -26.34
CA THR A 729 3.07 -10.26 -27.56
C THR A 729 1.86 -9.36 -27.78
N ALA A 730 1.13 -9.00 -26.73
CA ALA A 730 0.05 -8.01 -26.81
C ALA A 730 0.56 -6.63 -27.19
N CYS A 731 1.68 -6.18 -26.59
CA CYS A 731 2.31 -4.90 -26.92
C CYS A 731 2.82 -4.88 -28.38
N ALA A 732 3.39 -5.99 -28.85
CA ALA A 732 3.87 -6.13 -30.22
C ALA A 732 2.74 -6.23 -31.26
N LEU A 733 1.61 -6.87 -30.92
CA LEU A 733 0.39 -6.86 -31.74
C LEU A 733 -0.10 -5.43 -31.97
N VAL A 734 -0.23 -4.64 -30.91
CA VAL A 734 -0.66 -3.23 -31.00
C VAL A 734 0.33 -2.42 -31.81
N ALA A 735 1.64 -2.56 -31.55
CA ALA A 735 2.67 -1.81 -32.26
C ALA A 735 2.69 -2.10 -33.77
N SER A 736 2.64 -3.39 -34.14
CA SER A 736 2.62 -3.84 -35.53
C SER A 736 1.33 -3.47 -36.27
N LYS A 737 0.17 -3.51 -35.61
CA LYS A 737 -1.12 -3.19 -36.23
C LYS A 737 -1.36 -1.69 -36.45
N LEU A 738 -0.79 -0.85 -35.59
CA LEU A 738 -0.98 0.61 -35.65
C LEU A 738 0.20 1.36 -36.27
N ASP A 739 1.31 0.65 -36.54
CA ASP A 739 2.61 1.23 -36.93
C ASP A 739 3.05 2.37 -36.00
N ARG A 740 2.92 2.12 -34.69
CA ARG A 740 3.18 3.11 -33.62
C ARG A 740 3.88 2.44 -32.44
N PRO A 741 4.80 3.13 -31.75
CA PRO A 741 5.38 2.61 -30.52
C PRO A 741 4.28 2.31 -29.49
N CYS A 742 4.29 1.12 -28.89
CA CYS A 742 3.33 0.73 -27.86
C CYS A 742 4.04 0.56 -26.51
N ARG A 743 3.38 0.96 -25.42
CA ARG A 743 3.79 0.67 -24.05
C ARG A 743 2.66 -0.07 -23.32
N TYR A 744 3.00 -1.15 -22.62
CA TYR A 744 2.06 -1.84 -21.75
C TYR A 744 2.69 -2.08 -20.37
N LEU A 745 2.08 -1.49 -19.33
CA LEU A 745 2.32 -1.82 -17.93
C LEU A 745 1.15 -2.63 -17.36
N LEU A 746 1.39 -3.88 -16.97
CA LEU A 746 0.40 -4.66 -16.23
C LEU A 746 0.45 -4.27 -14.75
N THR A 747 -0.37 -3.29 -14.37
CA THR A 747 -0.44 -2.78 -13.00
C THR A 747 -0.82 -3.87 -12.00
N ARG A 748 -0.40 -3.71 -10.73
CA ARG A 748 -0.74 -4.68 -9.68
C ARG A 748 -2.23 -4.85 -9.44
N MET A 749 -3.04 -3.81 -9.67
CA MET A 749 -4.51 -3.93 -9.53
C MET A 749 -5.12 -4.86 -10.57
N ALA A 750 -4.60 -4.86 -11.81
CA ALA A 750 -4.97 -5.87 -12.82
C ALA A 750 -4.41 -7.26 -12.47
N LYS A 751 -3.23 -7.31 -11.87
CA LYS A 751 -2.47 -8.54 -11.58
C LYS A 751 -2.77 -9.22 -10.23
N TYR A 752 -3.86 -8.83 -9.57
CA TYR A 752 -4.53 -9.65 -8.55
C TYR A 752 -5.84 -10.26 -9.07
N SER A 753 -6.19 -9.97 -10.33
CA SER A 753 -7.22 -10.69 -11.08
C SER A 753 -6.64 -11.74 -12.02
N ILE A 754 -5.31 -11.74 -12.24
CA ILE A 754 -4.51 -12.66 -13.07
C ILE A 754 -3.39 -13.26 -12.21
#